data_AF-A0A093Y9F8-F1
#
_entry.id   AF-A0A093Y9F8-F1
#
_cell.length_a   1.000
_cell.length_b   1.000
_cell.length_c   1.000
_cell.angle_alpha   90.00
_cell.angle_beta   90.00
_cell.angle_gamma   90.00
#
_symmetry.space_group_name_H-M   'P 1'
#
loop_
_entity.id
_entity.type
_entity.pdbx_description
1 polymer ?
#
loop_
_entity_poly.entity_id
_entity_poly.type
_entity_poly.pdbx_seq_one_letter_code
_entity_poly.pdbx_strand_id
1 'polypeptide(L)'
;MTCAGGSLSDMWTAAERTYSVPAFMILVIWGSLLAPVVGGWIAQNQLLSWRWVDWLTLIASGVIFVLSLLFQPESYAPVLLVWKAKHIREITGDPRYKADAEVNQASLLTRFRLAMFRPFALLATEPILMFVAIYLIFVTVVLYSSLNGFGFIFGNTYDFNEGLTGTVFLAIGLGLCIPGVALPLVNIWTRHVVLKRIVRGESVESPPELRLLLAMVAAPSLGISLFWMSWTNFPNISPWSDIAAATLFGVGLLGIWLSFYAYVIDSYEKYAASGLASVTMLRYAVAGAMVPVALPMYENLGVHWTLSLLGFMSVALCPVPFVFYKYGAEIRSKSIGHLLMTLPAFANKRTIFIQLSDDIDVNSLKIFSVTKALKFVKMSRNTLHLRSETKPLEKRSFLTPATTNALIQAGYTVNVERSPMRCFDDAEFEAVGATLVPEGSWPTVPLDHIILGLKELPVDTAPLPHTHVLFAHIFKNQEGWVDVLTRFLEGAGTLLDIEFLQDQEGRLLAPSGFHAGYCGAALALKAWAHQLVRPENPLPKASSYTDDAALLYDTKLSYTLGVAVAKQVPRVIVIGTSGHCGLGAISLLQKIGIHDSNILKWGRAETSRGGPYPEVLESDILINCIYLSGKTSPFVTSKALEQPGRRLRVISDVSCDNTDPNNPIAVYNEHTTFEKPTLRVKTNSLPPLDIIAIDHLPSLLPREASESCSQDLLPSLLHLADWRNAISWKLALDLFRKKLADSVVAAATSNASSSLTATGAPKAPVSASFSKRPVAERALSKESLGFSRVVKGAAQNFRGSDRVI
;
A
#
# COMPACT_ATOMS: atom_id res chain seq x y z
N MET A 1 -13.55 24.97 8.60
CA MET A 1 -12.80 24.86 7.33
C MET A 1 -11.54 24.00 7.46
N THR A 2 -10.64 24.27 8.40
CA THR A 2 -9.33 23.56 8.52
C THR A 2 -9.44 22.07 8.86
N CYS A 3 -10.38 21.67 9.72
CA CYS A 3 -10.57 20.25 10.07
C CYS A 3 -11.49 19.50 9.10
N ALA A 4 -12.23 20.21 8.25
CA ALA A 4 -13.26 19.61 7.41
C ALA A 4 -12.67 18.63 6.38
N GLY A 5 -11.51 18.94 5.79
CA GLY A 5 -10.87 18.02 4.84
C GLY A 5 -10.50 16.67 5.46
N GLY A 6 -10.10 16.65 6.73
CA GLY A 6 -9.81 15.41 7.48
C GLY A 6 -11.08 14.63 7.81
N SER A 7 -12.11 15.30 8.32
CA SER A 7 -13.39 14.64 8.61
C SER A 7 -14.05 14.08 7.34
N LEU A 8 -14.01 14.82 6.23
CA LEU A 8 -14.51 14.35 4.94
C LEU A 8 -13.72 13.11 4.43
N SER A 9 -12.41 13.03 4.69
CA SER A 9 -11.61 11.87 4.33
C SER A 9 -11.86 10.65 5.21
N ASP A 10 -12.26 10.86 6.46
CA ASP A 10 -12.61 9.78 7.39
C ASP A 10 -14.01 9.21 7.10
N MET A 11 -14.93 10.04 6.59
CA MET A 11 -16.33 9.66 6.33
C MET A 11 -16.59 9.09 4.93
N TRP A 12 -15.86 9.54 3.90
CA TRP A 12 -16.14 9.18 2.49
C TRP A 12 -14.94 8.58 1.77
N THR A 13 -15.20 7.58 0.94
CA THR A 13 -14.20 6.91 0.09
C THR A 13 -13.68 7.83 -1.02
N ALA A 14 -12.54 7.49 -1.65
CA ALA A 14 -11.96 8.28 -2.74
C ALA A 14 -12.93 8.54 -3.91
N ALA A 15 -13.76 7.55 -4.26
CA ALA A 15 -14.76 7.69 -5.32
C ALA A 15 -15.90 8.65 -4.93
N GLU A 16 -16.37 8.58 -3.69
CA GLU A 16 -17.44 9.43 -3.15
C GLU A 16 -16.98 10.87 -2.94
N ARG A 17 -15.71 11.07 -2.55
CA ARG A 17 -15.09 12.40 -2.38
C ARG A 17 -15.11 13.25 -3.64
N THR A 18 -15.21 12.63 -4.81
CA THR A 18 -15.38 13.34 -6.09
C THR A 18 -16.63 14.22 -6.12
N TYR A 19 -17.68 13.86 -5.36
CA TYR A 19 -18.95 14.59 -5.29
C TYR A 19 -19.17 15.24 -3.93
N SER A 20 -18.78 14.58 -2.83
CA SER A 20 -19.03 15.10 -1.49
C SER A 20 -18.18 16.32 -1.12
N VAL A 21 -16.91 16.37 -1.55
CA VAL A 21 -16.02 17.52 -1.28
C VAL A 21 -16.54 18.79 -1.98
N PRO A 22 -16.88 18.80 -3.28
CA PRO A 22 -17.48 19.97 -3.91
C PRO A 22 -18.81 20.40 -3.29
N ALA A 23 -19.69 19.47 -2.96
CA ALA A 23 -20.97 19.77 -2.32
C ALA A 23 -20.78 20.47 -0.97
N PHE A 24 -19.85 19.97 -0.15
CA PHE A 24 -19.46 20.62 1.10
C PHE A 24 -18.91 22.04 0.87
N MET A 25 -18.02 22.21 -0.11
CA MET A 25 -17.40 23.51 -0.39
C MET A 25 -18.43 24.54 -0.85
N ILE A 26 -19.40 24.14 -1.67
CA ILE A 26 -20.52 24.99 -2.08
C ILE A 26 -21.29 25.47 -0.84
N LEU A 27 -21.68 24.55 0.05
CA LEU A 27 -22.41 24.88 1.28
C LEU A 27 -21.64 25.86 2.17
N VAL A 28 -20.32 25.68 2.31
CA VAL A 28 -19.49 26.57 3.13
C VAL A 28 -19.40 27.97 2.54
N ILE A 29 -19.22 28.10 1.22
CA ILE A 29 -19.12 29.41 0.58
C ILE A 29 -20.47 30.14 0.63
N TRP A 30 -21.60 29.42 0.45
CA TRP A 30 -22.94 29.99 0.63
C TRP A 30 -23.13 30.64 2.00
N GLY A 31 -22.58 30.04 3.08
CA GLY A 31 -22.63 30.64 4.41
C GLY A 31 -22.02 32.04 4.48
N SER A 32 -20.90 32.27 3.78
CA SER A 32 -20.25 33.59 3.73
C SER A 32 -21.02 34.65 2.95
N LEU A 33 -21.89 34.23 2.01
CA LEU A 33 -22.71 35.14 1.21
C LEU A 33 -24.08 35.43 1.84
N LEU A 34 -24.64 34.47 2.58
CA LEU A 34 -25.89 34.67 3.31
C LEU A 34 -25.71 35.57 4.54
N ALA A 35 -24.50 35.60 5.11
CA ALA A 35 -24.21 36.42 6.28
C ALA A 35 -24.44 37.94 6.04
N PRO A 36 -23.92 38.58 4.97
CA PRO A 36 -24.25 39.97 4.64
C PRO A 36 -25.73 40.23 4.38
N VAL A 37 -26.46 39.26 3.80
CA VAL A 37 -27.90 39.40 3.52
C VAL A 37 -28.67 39.52 4.83
N VAL A 38 -28.50 38.55 5.73
CA VAL A 38 -29.19 38.55 7.03
C VAL A 38 -28.71 39.72 7.89
N GLY A 39 -27.40 39.99 7.90
CA GLY A 39 -26.78 41.09 8.64
C GLY A 39 -27.30 42.46 8.22
N GLY A 40 -27.38 42.74 6.91
CA GLY A 40 -27.85 44.04 6.39
C GLY A 40 -29.30 44.36 6.78
N TRP A 41 -30.20 43.37 6.70
CA TRP A 41 -31.61 43.57 7.09
C TRP A 41 -31.81 43.71 8.60
N ILE A 42 -30.99 43.04 9.41
CA ILE A 42 -31.03 43.20 10.88
C ILE A 42 -30.47 44.57 11.26
N ALA A 43 -29.32 44.97 10.70
CA ALA A 43 -28.67 46.25 11.00
C ALA A 43 -29.53 47.45 10.59
N GLN A 44 -30.27 47.34 9.48
CA GLN A 44 -31.21 48.37 9.02
C GLN A 44 -32.43 48.54 9.95
N ASN A 45 -32.82 47.50 10.68
CA ASN A 45 -34.04 47.54 11.49
C ASN A 45 -33.84 48.39 12.75
N GLN A 46 -34.57 49.49 12.87
CA GLN A 46 -34.45 50.42 14.00
C GLN A 46 -34.79 49.79 15.37
N LEU A 47 -35.55 48.69 15.39
CA LEU A 47 -35.90 47.96 16.61
C LEU A 47 -34.77 47.02 17.08
N LEU A 48 -33.88 46.60 16.18
CA LEU A 48 -32.81 45.64 16.43
C LEU A 48 -31.46 46.33 16.21
N SER A 49 -30.72 46.61 17.28
CA SER A 49 -29.34 47.12 17.15
C SER A 49 -28.45 46.14 16.37
N TRP A 50 -27.40 46.63 15.70
CA TRP A 50 -26.40 45.81 14.99
C TRP A 50 -25.83 44.65 15.83
N ARG A 51 -25.80 44.78 17.17
CA ARG A 51 -25.38 43.73 18.12
C ARG A 51 -26.21 42.46 18.03
N TRP A 52 -27.44 42.53 17.53
CA TRP A 52 -28.30 41.36 17.33
C TRP A 52 -27.78 40.42 16.24
N VAL A 53 -26.98 40.92 15.29
CA VAL A 53 -26.26 40.08 14.33
C VAL A 53 -25.30 39.14 15.06
N ASP A 54 -24.59 39.64 16.06
CA ASP A 54 -23.67 38.84 16.89
C ASP A 54 -24.44 37.87 17.80
N TRP A 55 -25.53 38.32 18.44
CA TRP A 55 -26.34 37.46 19.30
C TRP A 55 -26.99 36.30 18.53
N LEU A 56 -27.53 36.55 17.34
CA LEU A 56 -28.12 35.50 16.50
C LEU A 56 -27.04 34.51 16.04
N THR A 57 -25.87 35.00 15.67
CA THR A 57 -24.72 34.16 15.31
C THR A 57 -24.27 33.30 16.49
N LEU A 58 -24.22 33.86 17.69
CA LEU A 58 -23.87 33.14 18.93
C LEU A 58 -24.91 32.06 19.26
N ILE A 59 -26.20 32.38 19.21
CA ILE A 59 -27.28 31.43 19.49
C ILE A 59 -27.25 30.29 18.46
N ALA A 60 -27.19 30.59 17.17
CA ALA A 60 -27.14 29.58 16.11
C ALA A 60 -25.90 28.68 16.24
N SER A 61 -24.73 29.27 16.47
CA SER A 61 -23.48 28.52 16.69
C SER A 61 -23.54 27.66 17.96
N GLY A 62 -24.13 28.18 19.04
CA GLY A 62 -24.32 27.47 20.30
C GLY A 62 -25.24 26.25 20.15
N VAL A 63 -26.36 26.41 19.43
CA VAL A 63 -27.27 25.29 19.13
C VAL A 63 -26.55 24.21 18.31
N ILE A 64 -25.84 24.60 17.23
CA ILE A 64 -25.09 23.65 16.41
C ILE A 64 -23.99 22.95 17.22
N PHE A 65 -23.29 23.68 18.10
CA PHE A 65 -22.28 23.12 18.98
C PHE A 65 -22.89 22.07 19.94
N VAL A 66 -24.00 22.40 20.59
CA VAL A 66 -24.71 21.46 21.50
C VAL A 66 -25.18 20.22 20.74
N LEU A 67 -25.76 20.39 19.55
CA LEU A 67 -26.17 19.26 18.71
C LEU A 67 -24.96 18.39 18.31
N SER A 68 -23.85 19.00 17.92
CA SER A 68 -22.63 18.27 17.55
C SER A 68 -22.06 17.51 18.75
N LEU A 69 -22.02 18.13 19.94
CA LEU A 69 -21.53 17.52 21.17
C LEU A 69 -22.38 16.30 21.59
N LEU A 70 -23.71 16.37 21.42
CA LEU A 70 -24.63 15.32 21.86
C LEU A 70 -24.84 14.19 20.84
N PHE A 71 -24.79 14.50 19.53
CA PHE A 71 -25.20 13.56 18.49
C PHE A 71 -24.10 13.13 17.53
N GLN A 72 -22.95 13.83 17.45
CA GLN A 72 -21.90 13.46 16.51
C GLN A 72 -21.06 12.29 17.05
N PRO A 73 -21.07 11.11 16.38
CA PRO A 73 -20.25 9.99 16.80
C PRO A 73 -18.78 10.22 16.46
N GLU A 74 -17.90 9.53 17.18
CA GLU A 74 -16.48 9.48 16.82
C GLU A 74 -16.31 8.85 15.43
N SER A 75 -15.58 9.53 14.56
CA SER A 75 -15.35 9.15 13.16
C SER A 75 -13.90 8.81 12.85
N TYR A 76 -12.97 9.16 13.75
CA TYR A 76 -11.55 8.97 13.52
C TYR A 76 -11.15 7.49 13.67
N ALA A 77 -10.84 6.84 12.55
CA ALA A 77 -10.56 5.40 12.49
C ALA A 77 -9.49 4.91 13.49
N PRO A 78 -8.36 5.62 13.71
CA PRO A 78 -7.38 5.19 14.70
C PRO A 78 -7.93 5.12 16.13
N VAL A 79 -8.81 6.02 16.55
CA VAL A 79 -9.44 5.98 17.88
C VAL A 79 -10.47 4.85 17.97
N LEU A 80 -11.28 4.66 16.92
CA LEU A 80 -12.22 3.55 16.85
C LEU A 80 -11.53 2.18 16.92
N LEU A 81 -10.36 2.05 16.28
CA LEU A 81 -9.54 0.85 16.35
C LEU A 81 -8.96 0.63 17.75
N VAL A 82 -8.57 1.68 18.47
CA VAL A 82 -8.14 1.58 19.88
C VAL A 82 -9.29 1.07 20.75
N TRP A 83 -10.49 1.63 20.59
CA TRP A 83 -11.67 1.20 21.34
C TRP A 83 -12.04 -0.26 21.04
N LYS A 84 -11.98 -0.66 19.76
CA LYS A 84 -12.20 -2.05 19.33
C LYS A 84 -11.14 -3.01 19.88
N ALA A 85 -9.86 -2.63 19.82
CA ALA A 85 -8.77 -3.43 20.36
C ALA A 85 -8.89 -3.59 21.87
N LYS A 86 -9.33 -2.56 22.60
CA LYS A 86 -9.63 -2.62 24.03
C LYS A 86 -10.80 -3.57 24.33
N HIS A 87 -11.90 -3.46 23.57
CA HIS A 87 -13.05 -4.33 23.76
C HIS A 87 -12.73 -5.82 23.49
N ILE A 88 -11.94 -6.10 22.45
CA ILE A 88 -11.50 -7.46 22.14
C ILE A 88 -10.58 -8.00 23.25
N ARG A 89 -9.69 -7.17 23.82
CA ARG A 89 -8.88 -7.53 24.99
C ARG A 89 -9.75 -7.92 26.19
N GLU A 90 -10.83 -7.18 26.45
CA GLU A 90 -11.76 -7.45 27.55
C GLU A 90 -12.52 -8.78 27.35
N ILE A 91 -12.90 -9.12 26.12
CA ILE A 91 -13.63 -10.38 25.82
C ILE A 91 -12.71 -11.60 25.78
N THR A 92 -11.54 -11.47 25.14
CA THR A 92 -10.65 -12.61 24.86
C THR A 92 -9.61 -12.85 25.96
N GLY A 93 -9.33 -11.86 26.80
CA GLY A 93 -8.23 -11.90 27.78
C GLY A 93 -6.83 -11.88 27.14
N ASP A 94 -6.73 -11.71 25.82
CA ASP A 94 -5.46 -11.77 25.09
C ASP A 94 -4.88 -10.35 24.89
N PRO A 95 -3.70 -10.02 25.47
CA PRO A 95 -3.10 -8.70 25.39
C PRO A 95 -2.47 -8.38 24.01
N ARG A 96 -2.46 -9.33 23.06
CA ARG A 96 -1.86 -9.15 21.73
C ARG A 96 -2.63 -8.22 20.81
N TYR A 97 -3.92 -8.01 21.04
CA TYR A 97 -4.74 -7.10 20.24
C TYR A 97 -4.43 -5.63 20.56
N LYS A 98 -3.53 -5.02 19.79
CA LYS A 98 -3.18 -3.59 19.89
C LYS A 98 -3.51 -2.85 18.61
N ALA A 99 -3.97 -1.62 18.74
CA ALA A 99 -4.15 -0.73 17.60
C ALA A 99 -2.83 -0.03 17.27
N ASP A 100 -2.60 0.28 15.99
CA ASP A 100 -1.37 0.97 15.52
C ASP A 100 -1.13 2.31 16.24
N ALA A 101 -2.21 3.00 16.61
CA ALA A 101 -2.16 4.24 17.39
C ALA A 101 -1.64 4.06 18.83
N GLU A 102 -1.78 2.86 19.43
CA GLU A 102 -1.22 2.53 20.75
C GLU A 102 0.27 2.18 20.69
N VAL A 103 0.74 1.69 19.54
CA VAL A 103 2.13 1.30 19.30
C VAL A 103 2.97 2.55 18.95
N ASN A 104 2.41 3.46 18.16
CA ASN A 104 3.07 4.68 17.69
C ASN A 104 2.75 5.93 18.53
N GLN A 105 3.08 5.89 19.82
CA GLN A 105 2.88 7.04 20.73
C GLN A 105 3.99 8.09 20.59
N ALA A 106 3.92 8.89 19.53
CA ALA A 106 4.60 10.19 19.56
C ALA A 106 3.96 11.08 20.64
N SER A 107 4.79 11.77 21.44
CA SER A 107 4.30 12.69 22.47
C SER A 107 3.38 13.75 21.86
N LEU A 108 2.41 14.26 22.64
CA LEU A 108 1.51 15.32 22.20
C LEU A 108 2.30 16.55 21.71
N LEU A 109 3.39 16.88 22.39
CA LEU A 109 4.28 18.00 22.02
C LEU A 109 4.96 17.76 20.67
N THR A 110 5.43 16.53 20.41
CA THR A 110 6.02 16.16 19.12
C THR A 110 4.99 16.24 17.99
N ARG A 111 3.77 15.71 18.21
CA ARG A 111 2.68 15.78 17.22
C ARG A 111 2.29 17.23 16.93
N PHE A 112 2.18 18.05 17.96
CA PHE A 112 1.87 19.47 17.86
C PHE A 112 2.94 20.24 17.07
N ARG A 113 4.22 20.09 17.44
CA ARG A 113 5.34 20.72 16.73
C ARG A 113 5.36 20.33 15.26
N LEU A 114 5.20 19.04 14.97
CA LEU A 114 5.20 18.54 13.59
C LEU A 114 4.01 19.09 12.79
N ALA A 115 2.82 19.16 13.39
CA ALA A 115 1.61 19.68 12.75
C ALA A 115 1.70 21.19 12.47
N MET A 116 2.38 21.96 13.33
CA MET A 116 2.56 23.40 13.15
C MET A 116 3.59 23.73 12.05
N PHE A 117 4.72 23.02 11.98
CA PHE A 117 5.79 23.35 11.03
C PHE A 117 5.56 22.80 9.62
N ARG A 118 4.87 21.66 9.49
CA ARG A 118 4.63 21.00 8.19
C ARG A 118 3.94 21.92 7.17
N PRO A 119 2.92 22.73 7.53
CA PRO A 119 2.30 23.65 6.59
C PRO A 119 3.27 24.68 5.97
N PHE A 120 4.14 25.27 6.79
CA PHE A 120 5.14 26.24 6.32
C PHE A 120 6.20 25.59 5.44
N ALA A 121 6.65 24.39 5.84
CA ALA A 121 7.60 23.62 5.06
C ALA A 121 7.04 23.27 3.66
N LEU A 122 5.81 22.78 3.58
CA LEU A 122 5.16 22.47 2.29
C LEU A 122 5.03 23.71 1.40
N LEU A 123 4.63 24.85 1.97
CA LEU A 123 4.50 26.09 1.19
C LEU A 123 5.85 26.59 0.64
N ALA A 124 6.92 26.46 1.42
CA ALA A 124 8.26 26.90 1.02
C ALA A 124 8.97 25.96 0.04
N THR A 125 8.63 24.67 0.07
CA THR A 125 9.31 23.63 -0.73
C THR A 125 8.56 23.23 -1.98
N GLU A 126 7.23 23.43 -2.03
CA GLU A 126 6.38 23.04 -3.15
C GLU A 126 5.93 24.26 -3.99
N PRO A 127 6.54 24.51 -5.17
CA PRO A 127 6.21 25.66 -6.00
C PRO A 127 4.74 25.68 -6.42
N ILE A 128 4.16 24.51 -6.70
CA ILE A 128 2.75 24.40 -7.10
C ILE A 128 1.83 24.84 -5.97
N LEU A 129 2.08 24.41 -4.73
CA LEU A 129 1.28 24.85 -3.58
C LEU A 129 1.40 26.35 -3.35
N MET A 130 2.58 26.93 -3.56
CA MET A 130 2.79 28.38 -3.43
C MET A 130 1.94 29.17 -4.43
N PHE A 131 1.97 28.83 -5.73
CA PHE A 131 1.16 29.52 -6.75
C PHE A 131 -0.35 29.29 -6.56
N VAL A 132 -0.75 28.08 -6.20
CA VAL A 132 -2.15 27.79 -5.83
C VAL A 132 -2.56 28.64 -4.62
N ALA A 133 -1.69 28.76 -3.62
CA ALA A 133 -1.94 29.60 -2.45
C ALA A 133 -2.10 31.06 -2.85
N ILE A 134 -1.19 31.62 -3.65
CA ILE A 134 -1.25 33.00 -4.13
C ILE A 134 -2.58 33.29 -4.82
N TYR A 135 -3.02 32.40 -5.71
CA TYR A 135 -4.29 32.59 -6.40
C TYR A 135 -5.49 32.50 -5.44
N LEU A 136 -5.54 31.48 -4.57
CA LEU A 136 -6.64 31.35 -3.62
C LEU A 136 -6.66 32.46 -2.55
N ILE A 137 -5.49 33.01 -2.20
CA ILE A 137 -5.35 34.22 -1.39
C ILE A 137 -5.98 35.39 -2.13
N PHE A 138 -5.58 35.64 -3.37
CA PHE A 138 -6.11 36.74 -4.18
C PHE A 138 -7.64 36.67 -4.29
N VAL A 139 -8.17 35.51 -4.67
CA VAL A 139 -9.62 35.28 -4.79
C VAL A 139 -10.36 35.57 -3.48
N THR A 140 -9.75 35.21 -2.34
CA THR A 140 -10.35 35.49 -1.02
C THR A 140 -10.21 36.94 -0.61
N VAL A 141 -9.09 37.59 -0.92
CA VAL A 141 -8.92 39.02 -0.69
C VAL A 141 -9.98 39.82 -1.44
N VAL A 142 -10.25 39.48 -2.70
CA VAL A 142 -11.31 40.15 -3.48
C VAL A 142 -12.69 39.93 -2.86
N LEU A 143 -13.02 38.69 -2.45
CA LEU A 143 -14.29 38.38 -1.77
C LEU A 143 -14.45 39.13 -0.44
N TYR A 144 -13.42 39.17 0.39
CA TYR A 144 -13.49 39.85 1.68
C TYR A 144 -13.46 41.38 1.52
N SER A 145 -12.77 41.88 0.50
CA SER A 145 -12.80 43.31 0.16
C SER A 145 -14.17 43.74 -0.37
N SER A 146 -14.94 42.84 -0.99
CA SER A 146 -16.29 43.15 -1.44
C SER A 146 -17.28 43.35 -0.29
N LEU A 147 -17.01 42.80 0.91
CA LEU A 147 -17.84 43.03 2.11
C LEU A 147 -17.97 44.53 2.45
N ASN A 148 -16.86 45.27 2.38
CA ASN A 148 -16.87 46.73 2.51
C ASN A 148 -17.15 47.41 1.16
N GLY A 149 -16.59 46.87 0.08
CA GLY A 149 -16.67 47.45 -1.26
C GLY A 149 -18.10 47.61 -1.77
N PHE A 150 -19.03 46.70 -1.46
CA PHE A 150 -20.42 46.81 -1.91
C PHE A 150 -21.15 48.01 -1.28
N GLY A 151 -20.76 48.45 -0.08
CA GLY A 151 -21.21 49.72 0.47
C GLY A 151 -20.81 50.92 -0.39
N PHE A 152 -19.57 50.93 -0.90
CA PHE A 152 -19.11 51.97 -1.81
C PHE A 152 -19.73 51.85 -3.21
N ILE A 153 -19.88 50.64 -3.74
CA ILE A 153 -20.39 50.38 -5.11
C ILE A 153 -21.90 50.62 -5.21
N PHE A 154 -22.69 50.10 -4.26
CA PHE A 154 -24.15 50.15 -4.32
C PHE A 154 -24.75 51.20 -3.38
N GLY A 155 -24.17 51.40 -2.20
CA GLY A 155 -24.59 52.43 -1.26
C GLY A 155 -24.28 53.83 -1.79
N ASN A 156 -23.01 54.12 -2.08
CA ASN A 156 -22.61 55.49 -2.45
C ASN A 156 -22.95 55.87 -3.91
N THR A 157 -22.95 54.92 -4.86
CA THR A 157 -23.20 55.23 -6.29
C THR A 157 -24.68 55.17 -6.65
N TYR A 158 -25.44 54.24 -6.05
CA TYR A 158 -26.84 53.98 -6.41
C TYR A 158 -27.84 54.21 -5.26
N ASP A 159 -27.37 54.74 -4.12
CA ASP A 159 -28.18 55.05 -2.93
C ASP A 159 -28.94 53.83 -2.36
N PHE A 160 -28.37 52.63 -2.46
CA PHE A 160 -28.98 51.43 -1.87
C PHE A 160 -28.90 51.49 -0.34
N ASN A 161 -30.00 51.13 0.32
CA ASN A 161 -29.99 50.96 1.78
C ASN A 161 -29.14 49.73 2.19
N GLU A 162 -28.85 49.61 3.49
CA GLU A 162 -27.98 48.53 4.01
C GLU A 162 -28.54 47.13 3.72
N GLY A 163 -29.85 46.92 3.83
CA GLY A 163 -30.50 45.63 3.52
C GLY A 163 -30.41 45.26 2.05
N LEU A 164 -30.64 46.20 1.13
CA LEU A 164 -30.51 45.99 -0.31
C LEU A 164 -29.05 45.75 -0.70
N THR A 165 -28.11 46.52 -0.15
CA THR A 165 -26.67 46.31 -0.37
C THR A 165 -26.23 44.92 0.08
N GLY A 166 -26.69 44.45 1.24
CA GLY A 166 -26.49 43.08 1.71
C GLY A 166 -27.13 42.04 0.79
N THR A 167 -28.32 42.33 0.25
CA THR A 167 -29.05 41.44 -0.66
C THR A 167 -28.32 41.20 -1.99
N VAL A 168 -27.54 42.16 -2.48
CA VAL A 168 -26.75 42.00 -3.72
C VAL A 168 -25.72 40.86 -3.62
N PHE A 169 -25.30 40.44 -2.42
CA PHE A 169 -24.44 39.25 -2.25
C PHE A 169 -25.11 37.95 -2.75
N LEU A 170 -26.44 37.90 -2.84
CA LEU A 170 -27.13 36.77 -3.49
C LEU A 170 -26.80 36.67 -4.98
N ALA A 171 -26.46 37.78 -5.65
CA ALA A 171 -26.03 37.76 -7.04
C ALA A 171 -24.73 36.95 -7.20
N ILE A 172 -23.77 37.11 -6.28
CA ILE A 172 -22.56 36.27 -6.21
C ILE A 172 -22.97 34.81 -6.00
N GLY A 173 -23.93 34.55 -5.10
CA GLY A 173 -24.46 33.22 -4.79
C GLY A 173 -25.04 32.50 -6.02
N LEU A 174 -25.83 33.21 -6.83
CA LEU A 174 -26.34 32.70 -8.11
C LEU A 174 -25.21 32.33 -9.07
N GLY A 175 -24.13 33.11 -9.08
CA GLY A 175 -22.91 32.80 -9.83
C GLY A 175 -22.27 31.48 -9.40
N LEU A 176 -22.27 31.17 -8.11
CA LEU A 176 -21.73 29.91 -7.58
C LEU A 176 -22.50 28.68 -8.07
N CYS A 177 -23.80 28.81 -8.39
CA CYS A 177 -24.59 27.68 -8.89
C CYS A 177 -24.05 27.14 -10.22
N ILE A 178 -23.48 28.02 -11.07
CA ILE A 178 -23.02 27.63 -12.41
C ILE A 178 -21.84 26.65 -12.34
N PRO A 179 -20.70 26.95 -11.66
CA PRO A 179 -19.64 25.96 -11.48
C PRO A 179 -20.09 24.75 -10.64
N GLY A 180 -21.03 24.93 -9.71
CA GLY A 180 -21.58 23.85 -8.89
C GLY A 180 -22.30 22.77 -9.73
N VAL A 181 -23.06 23.18 -10.74
CA VAL A 181 -23.71 22.27 -11.71
C VAL A 181 -22.73 21.80 -12.79
N ALA A 182 -21.80 22.65 -13.23
CA ALA A 182 -20.83 22.30 -14.26
C ALA A 182 -19.85 21.20 -13.79
N LEU A 183 -19.47 21.18 -12.52
CA LEU A 183 -18.46 20.26 -12.02
C LEU A 183 -18.85 18.76 -12.15
N PRO A 184 -20.05 18.30 -11.72
CA PRO A 184 -20.49 16.94 -11.99
C PRO A 184 -20.46 16.57 -13.47
N LEU A 185 -20.86 17.50 -14.36
CA LEU A 185 -20.87 17.28 -15.81
C LEU A 185 -19.44 17.11 -16.37
N VAL A 186 -18.50 17.94 -15.93
CA VAL A 186 -17.08 17.84 -16.30
C VAL A 186 -16.47 16.53 -15.78
N ASN A 187 -16.83 16.10 -14.56
CA ASN A 187 -16.38 14.83 -13.99
C ASN A 187 -16.95 13.61 -14.74
N ILE A 188 -18.22 13.64 -15.16
CA ILE A 188 -18.83 12.59 -16.00
C ILE A 188 -18.14 12.53 -17.37
N TRP A 189 -17.92 13.69 -17.99
CA TRP A 189 -17.26 13.79 -19.29
C TRP A 189 -15.81 13.29 -19.25
N THR A 190 -15.01 13.71 -18.25
CA THR A 190 -13.64 13.23 -18.07
C THR A 190 -13.58 11.73 -17.82
N ARG A 191 -14.49 11.17 -17.01
CA ARG A 191 -14.61 9.70 -16.84
C ARG A 191 -14.93 9.00 -18.14
N HIS A 192 -15.86 9.51 -18.96
CA HIS A 192 -16.15 8.93 -20.27
C HIS A 192 -14.96 8.98 -21.25
N VAL A 193 -14.16 10.06 -21.21
CA VAL A 193 -12.96 10.18 -22.04
C VAL A 193 -11.88 9.20 -21.60
N VAL A 194 -11.65 9.07 -20.30
CA VAL A 194 -10.69 8.09 -19.72
C VAL A 194 -11.13 6.66 -20.03
N LEU A 195 -12.41 6.32 -19.84
CA LEU A 195 -12.95 4.99 -20.17
C LEU A 195 -12.80 4.66 -21.66
N LYS A 196 -13.02 5.62 -22.56
CA LYS A 196 -12.80 5.40 -24.00
C LYS A 196 -11.34 5.16 -24.36
N ARG A 197 -10.38 5.71 -23.61
CA ARG A 197 -8.95 5.45 -23.82
C ARG A 197 -8.52 4.10 -23.23
N ILE A 198 -9.07 3.73 -22.07
CA ILE A 198 -8.88 2.39 -21.47
C ILE A 198 -9.40 1.29 -22.41
N VAL A 199 -10.60 1.46 -22.98
CA VAL A 199 -11.18 0.50 -23.95
C VAL A 199 -10.36 0.41 -25.26
N ARG A 200 -9.56 1.44 -25.58
CA ARG A 200 -8.63 1.45 -26.72
C ARG A 200 -7.27 0.83 -26.39
N GLY A 201 -7.06 0.32 -25.17
CA GLY A 201 -5.81 -0.29 -24.75
C GLY A 201 -4.70 0.72 -24.42
N GLU A 202 -5.02 2.01 -24.27
CA GLU A 202 -4.06 3.03 -23.84
C GLU A 202 -3.96 3.04 -22.30
N SER A 203 -2.74 2.94 -21.76
CA SER A 203 -2.48 3.06 -20.32
C SER A 203 -2.71 4.51 -19.88
N VAL A 204 -3.90 4.81 -19.38
CA VAL A 204 -4.25 6.18 -18.94
C VAL A 204 -4.34 6.24 -17.43
N GLU A 205 -3.25 6.66 -16.80
CA GLU A 205 -3.34 7.34 -15.49
C GLU A 205 -4.28 8.54 -15.67
N SER A 206 -5.22 8.78 -14.75
CA SER A 206 -6.04 10.00 -14.77
C SER A 206 -5.22 11.15 -14.19
N PRO A 207 -4.68 12.06 -15.02
CA PRO A 207 -3.78 13.08 -14.51
C PRO A 207 -4.58 14.11 -13.70
N PRO A 208 -4.07 14.57 -12.53
CA PRO A 208 -4.75 15.56 -11.69
C PRO A 208 -5.02 16.88 -12.45
N GLU A 209 -4.29 17.16 -13.52
CA GLU A 209 -4.49 18.29 -14.44
C GLU A 209 -5.90 18.35 -15.03
N LEU A 210 -6.59 17.22 -15.21
CA LEU A 210 -7.98 17.21 -15.69
C LEU A 210 -8.93 17.97 -14.75
N ARG A 211 -8.57 18.11 -13.47
CA ARG A 211 -9.34 18.89 -12.49
C ARG A 211 -9.28 20.40 -12.74
N LEU A 212 -8.29 20.88 -13.51
CA LEU A 212 -8.09 22.31 -13.79
C LEU A 212 -8.95 22.84 -14.93
N LEU A 213 -9.65 21.98 -15.68
CA LEU A 213 -10.47 22.39 -16.83
C LEU A 213 -11.53 23.44 -16.46
N LEU A 214 -12.14 23.30 -15.29
CA LEU A 214 -13.12 24.27 -14.81
C LEU A 214 -12.46 25.61 -14.44
N ALA A 215 -11.25 25.60 -13.87
CA ALA A 215 -10.49 26.82 -13.59
C ALA A 215 -10.04 27.54 -14.87
N MET A 216 -9.74 26.83 -15.96
CA MET A 216 -9.39 27.47 -17.24
C MET A 216 -10.53 28.33 -17.80
N VAL A 217 -11.79 27.94 -17.54
CA VAL A 217 -12.97 28.72 -17.92
C VAL A 217 -13.29 29.82 -16.89
N ALA A 218 -13.11 29.51 -15.60
CA ALA A 218 -13.44 30.43 -14.50
C ALA A 218 -12.38 31.54 -14.27
N ALA A 219 -11.13 31.33 -14.67
CA ALA A 219 -10.05 32.32 -14.49
C ALA A 219 -10.28 33.60 -15.32
N PRO A 220 -10.61 33.54 -16.63
CA PRO A 220 -10.98 34.72 -17.40
C PRO A 220 -12.23 35.43 -16.87
N SER A 221 -13.25 34.67 -16.42
CA SER A 221 -14.51 35.26 -15.97
C SER A 221 -14.31 36.17 -14.75
N LEU A 222 -13.36 35.84 -13.87
CA LEU A 222 -13.01 36.66 -12.70
C LEU A 222 -12.44 38.03 -13.10
N GLY A 223 -11.56 38.07 -14.11
CA GLY A 223 -11.01 39.33 -14.64
C GLY A 223 -12.11 40.17 -15.31
N ILE A 224 -12.91 39.54 -16.17
CA ILE A 224 -14.02 40.19 -16.88
C ILE A 224 -15.01 40.79 -15.88
N SER A 225 -15.40 40.05 -14.82
CA SER A 225 -16.34 40.57 -13.82
C SER A 225 -15.83 41.82 -13.10
N LEU A 226 -14.52 41.87 -12.78
CA LEU A 226 -13.93 43.00 -12.06
C LEU A 226 -13.82 44.24 -12.93
N PHE A 227 -13.39 44.10 -14.19
CA PHE A 227 -13.37 45.23 -15.12
C PHE A 227 -14.77 45.69 -15.51
N TRP A 228 -15.71 44.75 -15.68
CA TRP A 228 -17.10 45.07 -15.93
C TRP A 228 -17.64 45.94 -14.78
N MET A 229 -17.58 45.46 -13.55
CA MET A 229 -18.06 46.21 -12.37
C MET A 229 -17.29 47.52 -12.15
N SER A 230 -16.00 47.56 -12.49
CA SER A 230 -15.18 48.77 -12.41
C SER A 230 -15.70 49.88 -13.34
N TRP A 231 -16.04 49.56 -14.59
CA TRP A 231 -16.38 50.57 -15.61
C TRP A 231 -17.87 50.69 -15.90
N THR A 232 -18.72 49.93 -15.20
CA THR A 232 -20.18 50.13 -15.23
C THR A 232 -20.73 50.78 -13.96
N ASN A 233 -19.91 51.00 -12.93
CA ASN A 233 -20.32 51.66 -11.69
C ASN A 233 -20.39 53.18 -11.84
N PHE A 234 -21.28 53.68 -12.69
CA PHE A 234 -21.57 55.10 -12.81
C PHE A 234 -23.04 55.36 -12.47
N PRO A 235 -23.40 56.49 -11.82
CA PRO A 235 -24.79 56.79 -11.46
C PRO A 235 -25.78 56.83 -12.64
N ASN A 236 -25.29 56.99 -13.87
CA ASN A 236 -26.08 57.01 -15.10
C ASN A 236 -26.33 55.61 -15.70
N ILE A 237 -25.64 54.56 -15.23
CA ILE A 237 -25.81 53.18 -15.69
C ILE A 237 -26.71 52.44 -14.70
N SER A 238 -27.51 51.49 -15.19
CA SER A 238 -28.42 50.73 -14.34
C SER A 238 -27.67 49.83 -13.35
N PRO A 239 -28.07 49.78 -12.06
CA PRO A 239 -27.48 48.89 -11.05
C PRO A 239 -27.48 47.41 -11.45
N TRP A 240 -28.41 47.00 -12.32
CA TRP A 240 -28.48 45.63 -12.85
C TRP A 240 -27.22 45.20 -13.59
N SER A 241 -26.46 46.13 -14.17
CA SER A 241 -25.16 45.83 -14.79
C SER A 241 -24.15 45.31 -13.77
N ASP A 242 -23.99 46.02 -12.65
CA ASP A 242 -23.04 45.64 -11.60
C ASP A 242 -23.50 44.38 -10.85
N ILE A 243 -24.81 44.18 -10.71
CA ILE A 243 -25.39 42.93 -10.18
C ILE A 243 -25.06 41.74 -11.09
N ALA A 244 -25.17 41.89 -12.42
CA ALA A 244 -24.79 40.85 -13.37
C ALA A 244 -23.28 40.58 -13.33
N ALA A 245 -22.46 41.62 -13.18
CA ALA A 245 -21.02 41.48 -13.00
C ALA A 245 -20.69 40.73 -11.69
N ALA A 246 -21.41 41.00 -10.59
CA ALA A 246 -21.28 40.26 -9.33
C ALA A 246 -21.65 38.76 -9.47
N THR A 247 -22.63 38.43 -10.32
CA THR A 247 -22.92 37.03 -10.66
C THR A 247 -21.77 36.37 -11.42
N LEU A 248 -21.18 37.04 -12.41
CA LEU A 248 -20.02 36.51 -13.13
C LEU A 248 -18.79 36.36 -12.21
N PHE A 249 -18.63 37.27 -11.25
CA PHE A 249 -17.63 37.17 -10.19
C PHE A 249 -17.79 35.88 -9.38
N GLY A 250 -19.02 35.51 -9.02
CA GLY A 250 -19.33 34.24 -8.36
C GLY A 250 -18.90 33.00 -9.17
N VAL A 251 -19.09 33.03 -10.49
CA VAL A 251 -18.64 31.94 -11.39
C VAL A 251 -17.11 31.77 -11.30
N GLY A 252 -16.38 32.88 -11.38
CA GLY A 252 -14.92 32.88 -11.24
C GLY A 252 -14.48 32.38 -9.87
N LEU A 253 -15.07 32.93 -8.81
CA LEU A 253 -14.81 32.62 -7.41
C LEU A 253 -14.88 31.12 -7.13
N LEU A 254 -16.03 30.48 -7.39
CA LEU A 254 -16.22 29.07 -7.09
C LEU A 254 -15.44 28.16 -8.05
N GLY A 255 -15.43 28.47 -9.35
CA GLY A 255 -14.79 27.62 -10.35
C GLY A 255 -13.28 27.47 -10.13
N ILE A 256 -12.60 28.56 -9.79
CA ILE A 256 -11.17 28.57 -9.42
C ILE A 256 -10.96 27.77 -8.12
N TRP A 257 -11.80 28.01 -7.12
CA TRP A 257 -11.67 27.41 -5.79
C TRP A 257 -11.85 25.89 -5.83
N LEU A 258 -12.93 25.39 -6.46
CA LEU A 258 -13.20 23.96 -6.58
C LEU A 258 -12.09 23.23 -7.33
N SER A 259 -11.63 23.79 -8.45
CA SER A 259 -10.62 23.18 -9.31
C SER A 259 -9.27 23.08 -8.60
N PHE A 260 -8.80 24.15 -7.96
CA PHE A 260 -7.52 24.12 -7.25
C PHE A 260 -7.56 23.26 -5.99
N TYR A 261 -8.68 23.23 -5.27
CA TYR A 261 -8.84 22.31 -4.13
C TYR A 261 -8.78 20.85 -4.59
N ALA A 262 -9.52 20.49 -5.64
CA ALA A 262 -9.49 19.14 -6.21
C ALA A 262 -8.08 18.79 -6.72
N TYR A 263 -7.41 19.74 -7.40
CA TYR A 263 -6.05 19.57 -7.88
C TYR A 263 -5.04 19.33 -6.75
N VAL A 264 -5.14 20.06 -5.63
CA VAL A 264 -4.28 19.84 -4.44
C VAL A 264 -4.56 18.50 -3.77
N ILE A 265 -5.84 18.10 -3.65
CA ILE A 265 -6.21 16.82 -3.04
C ILE A 265 -5.60 15.67 -3.84
N ASP A 266 -5.79 15.68 -5.17
CA ASP A 266 -5.32 14.60 -6.04
C ASP A 266 -3.79 14.65 -6.25
N SER A 267 -3.16 15.84 -6.18
CA SER A 267 -1.69 15.95 -6.33
C SER A 267 -0.88 15.52 -5.11
N TYR A 268 -1.47 15.59 -3.90
CA TYR A 268 -0.74 15.41 -2.64
C TYR A 268 -1.30 14.33 -1.71
N GLU A 269 -2.28 13.52 -2.13
CA GLU A 269 -3.00 12.45 -1.38
C GLU A 269 -2.67 12.33 0.12
N LYS A 270 -1.51 11.75 0.48
CA LYS A 270 -1.05 11.51 1.87
C LYS A 270 -0.89 12.78 2.71
N TYR A 271 -0.49 13.88 2.09
CA TYR A 271 -0.29 15.19 2.73
C TYR A 271 -1.33 16.23 2.30
N ALA A 272 -2.37 15.85 1.56
CA ALA A 272 -3.42 16.75 1.06
C ALA A 272 -4.04 17.59 2.18
N ALA A 273 -4.33 17.00 3.34
CA ALA A 273 -4.88 17.72 4.49
C ALA A 273 -3.93 18.83 5.00
N SER A 274 -2.62 18.56 5.05
CA SER A 274 -1.63 19.55 5.46
C SER A 274 -1.43 20.63 4.39
N GLY A 275 -1.42 20.27 3.10
CA GLY A 275 -1.35 21.24 2.00
C GLY A 275 -2.54 22.20 2.00
N LEU A 276 -3.76 21.68 2.10
CA LEU A 276 -4.98 22.48 2.21
C LEU A 276 -5.01 23.36 3.46
N ALA A 277 -4.53 22.85 4.61
CA ALA A 277 -4.41 23.65 5.83
C ALA A 277 -3.44 24.83 5.64
N SER A 278 -2.31 24.60 4.96
CA SER A 278 -1.31 25.64 4.64
C SER A 278 -1.92 26.78 3.84
N VAL A 279 -2.59 26.42 2.73
CA VAL A 279 -3.27 27.39 1.85
C VAL A 279 -4.35 28.14 2.62
N THR A 280 -5.16 27.41 3.40
CA THR A 280 -6.28 27.99 4.16
C THR A 280 -5.80 28.98 5.22
N MET A 281 -4.73 28.64 5.95
CA MET A 281 -4.16 29.50 6.98
C MET A 281 -3.66 30.82 6.38
N LEU A 282 -2.83 30.76 5.34
CA LEU A 282 -2.27 31.97 4.73
C LEU A 282 -3.37 32.85 4.10
N ARG A 283 -4.37 32.21 3.48
CA ARG A 283 -5.54 32.88 2.91
C ARG A 283 -6.32 33.68 3.93
N TYR A 284 -6.65 33.11 5.09
CA TYR A 284 -7.37 33.85 6.11
C TYR A 284 -6.49 34.90 6.83
N ALA A 285 -5.19 34.64 6.99
CA ALA A 285 -4.28 35.63 7.54
C ALA A 285 -4.19 36.89 6.66
N VAL A 286 -3.98 36.70 5.35
CA VAL A 286 -3.90 37.82 4.40
C VAL A 286 -5.26 38.47 4.20
N ALA A 287 -6.34 37.69 4.02
CA ALA A 287 -7.69 38.25 3.86
C ALA A 287 -8.13 39.03 5.11
N GLY A 288 -7.85 38.52 6.31
CA GLY A 288 -8.16 39.21 7.56
C GLY A 288 -7.40 40.53 7.71
N ALA A 289 -6.14 40.60 7.28
CA ALA A 289 -5.39 41.84 7.21
C ALA A 289 -5.92 42.80 6.13
N MET A 290 -6.44 42.29 5.02
CA MET A 290 -6.98 43.09 3.93
C MET A 290 -8.34 43.73 4.22
N VAL A 291 -9.19 43.13 5.07
CA VAL A 291 -10.52 43.71 5.43
C VAL A 291 -10.42 45.14 5.96
N PRO A 292 -9.59 45.46 6.98
CA PRO A 292 -9.44 46.84 7.46
C PRO A 292 -8.72 47.73 6.45
N VAL A 293 -7.84 47.18 5.61
CA VAL A 293 -7.13 47.92 4.55
C VAL A 293 -8.05 48.27 3.37
N ALA A 294 -9.13 47.51 3.17
CA ALA A 294 -10.06 47.76 2.07
C ALA A 294 -10.78 49.10 2.18
N LEU A 295 -11.12 49.55 3.39
CA LEU A 295 -11.76 50.86 3.63
C LEU A 295 -10.93 52.03 3.05
N PRO A 296 -9.68 52.27 3.50
CA PRO A 296 -8.87 53.34 2.93
C PRO A 296 -8.48 53.10 1.47
N MET A 297 -8.48 51.86 0.99
CA MET A 297 -8.29 51.55 -0.42
C MET A 297 -9.44 52.12 -1.26
N TYR A 298 -10.69 51.85 -0.89
CA TYR A 298 -11.88 52.38 -1.58
C TYR A 298 -12.04 53.89 -1.42
N GLU A 299 -11.71 54.46 -0.26
CA GLU A 299 -11.80 55.91 -0.02
C GLU A 299 -10.77 56.71 -0.83
N ASN A 300 -9.52 56.24 -0.92
CA ASN A 300 -8.44 57.00 -1.56
C ASN A 300 -8.32 56.75 -3.07
N LEU A 301 -8.45 55.49 -3.52
CA LEU A 301 -8.36 55.17 -4.95
C LEU A 301 -9.71 55.32 -5.66
N GLY A 302 -10.81 55.29 -4.92
CA GLY A 302 -12.15 55.22 -5.48
C GLY A 302 -12.51 53.83 -6.01
N VAL A 303 -13.79 53.64 -6.31
CA VAL A 303 -14.35 52.35 -6.74
C VAL A 303 -13.73 51.87 -8.06
N HIS A 304 -13.64 52.74 -9.06
CA HIS A 304 -13.15 52.40 -10.39
C HIS A 304 -11.72 51.84 -10.34
N TRP A 305 -10.76 52.60 -9.79
CA TRP A 305 -9.37 52.18 -9.75
C TRP A 305 -9.13 51.00 -8.82
N THR A 306 -9.86 50.90 -7.71
CA THR A 306 -9.76 49.74 -6.81
C THR A 306 -10.13 48.44 -7.54
N LEU A 307 -11.26 48.42 -8.23
CA LEU A 307 -11.71 47.25 -8.99
C LEU A 307 -10.84 46.97 -10.22
N SER A 308 -10.34 48.01 -10.89
CA SER A 308 -9.41 47.87 -12.01
C SER A 308 -8.05 47.30 -11.58
N LEU A 309 -7.51 47.73 -10.44
CA LEU A 309 -6.27 47.17 -9.87
C LEU A 309 -6.42 45.68 -9.58
N LEU A 310 -7.51 45.29 -8.93
CA LEU A 310 -7.84 43.88 -8.71
C LEU A 310 -8.06 43.14 -10.04
N GLY A 311 -8.67 43.78 -11.04
CA GLY A 311 -8.82 43.26 -12.39
C GLY A 311 -7.49 42.94 -13.06
N PHE A 312 -6.50 43.85 -12.99
CA PHE A 312 -5.17 43.62 -13.53
C PHE A 312 -4.45 42.45 -12.85
N MET A 313 -4.56 42.35 -11.52
CA MET A 313 -4.03 41.20 -10.77
C MET A 313 -4.70 39.88 -11.17
N SER A 314 -6.02 39.90 -11.39
CA SER A 314 -6.77 38.74 -11.88
C SER A 314 -6.28 38.28 -13.26
N VAL A 315 -6.05 39.22 -14.19
CA VAL A 315 -5.50 38.94 -15.52
C VAL A 315 -4.09 38.36 -15.43
N ALA A 316 -3.24 38.88 -14.53
CA ALA A 316 -1.89 38.34 -14.31
C ALA A 316 -1.90 36.89 -13.79
N LEU A 317 -2.90 36.51 -12.99
CA LEU A 317 -3.06 35.15 -12.47
C LEU A 317 -3.84 34.21 -13.41
N CYS A 318 -4.53 34.75 -14.42
CA CYS A 318 -5.31 33.98 -15.38
C CYS A 318 -4.54 32.85 -16.10
N PRO A 319 -3.25 33.00 -16.48
CA PRO A 319 -2.48 31.93 -17.11
C PRO A 319 -2.16 30.74 -16.21
N VAL A 320 -2.23 30.88 -14.88
CA VAL A 320 -1.80 29.84 -13.91
C VAL A 320 -2.46 28.48 -14.16
N PRO A 321 -3.80 28.34 -14.27
CA PRO A 321 -4.44 27.05 -14.56
C PRO A 321 -4.02 26.46 -15.92
N PHE A 322 -3.77 27.29 -16.94
CA PHE A 322 -3.31 26.83 -18.26
C PHE A 322 -1.87 26.30 -18.20
N VAL A 323 -1.00 27.01 -17.48
CA VAL A 323 0.40 26.59 -17.26
C VAL A 323 0.43 25.27 -16.49
N PHE A 324 -0.39 25.12 -15.46
CA PHE A 324 -0.45 23.88 -14.69
C PHE A 324 -1.11 22.73 -15.46
N TYR A 325 -2.08 23.01 -16.32
CA TYR A 325 -2.64 21.98 -17.20
C TYR A 325 -1.59 21.40 -18.16
N LYS A 326 -0.68 22.25 -18.69
CA LYS A 326 0.33 21.82 -19.66
C LYS A 326 1.63 21.31 -19.02
N TYR A 327 2.11 21.97 -17.97
CA TYR A 327 3.42 21.72 -17.35
C TYR A 327 3.32 21.17 -15.92
N GLY A 328 2.13 20.88 -15.41
CA GLY A 328 1.92 20.43 -14.03
C GLY A 328 2.74 19.20 -13.67
N ALA A 329 2.74 18.18 -14.54
CA ALA A 329 3.53 16.97 -14.36
C ALA A 329 5.04 17.25 -14.30
N GLU A 330 5.54 18.13 -15.18
CA GLU A 330 6.96 18.50 -15.20
C GLU A 330 7.36 19.29 -13.96
N ILE A 331 6.54 20.25 -13.53
CA ILE A 331 6.78 21.05 -12.32
C ILE A 331 6.72 20.16 -11.07
N ARG A 332 5.78 19.19 -11.00
CA ARG A 332 5.73 18.21 -9.92
C ARG A 332 6.99 17.34 -9.91
N SER A 333 7.45 16.85 -11.06
CA SER A 333 8.64 16.00 -11.15
C SER A 333 9.93 16.67 -10.63
N LYS A 334 9.98 18.01 -10.66
CA LYS A 334 11.12 18.83 -10.20
C LYS A 334 10.98 19.29 -8.73
N SER A 335 9.84 19.04 -8.09
CA SER A 335 9.57 19.52 -6.74
C SER A 335 10.26 18.66 -5.67
N ILE A 336 10.83 19.30 -4.65
CA ILE A 336 11.58 18.62 -3.58
C ILE A 336 10.67 17.67 -2.81
N GLY A 337 9.43 18.03 -2.50
CA GLY A 337 8.50 17.13 -1.82
C GLY A 337 7.99 16.00 -2.72
N HIS A 338 7.86 16.19 -4.03
CA HIS A 338 7.65 15.04 -4.93
C HIS A 338 8.89 14.14 -4.96
N LEU A 339 10.10 14.69 -4.97
CA LEU A 339 11.34 13.92 -4.79
C LEU A 339 11.38 13.21 -3.43
N LEU A 340 11.02 13.85 -2.33
CA LEU A 340 10.96 13.25 -0.98
C LEU A 340 9.81 12.24 -0.82
N MET A 341 8.73 12.39 -1.60
CA MET A 341 7.58 11.48 -1.67
C MET A 341 7.82 10.29 -2.60
N THR A 342 8.68 10.43 -3.61
CA THR A 342 9.05 9.38 -4.59
C THR A 342 10.38 8.70 -4.25
N LEU A 343 11.25 9.31 -3.46
CA LEU A 343 12.49 8.72 -2.98
C LEU A 343 12.23 7.88 -1.72
N PRO A 344 12.51 6.56 -1.75
CA PRO A 344 12.38 5.70 -0.58
C PRO A 344 13.31 6.10 0.59
N ALA A 345 14.39 6.87 0.33
CA ALA A 345 15.40 7.26 1.31
C ALA A 345 14.89 8.17 2.45
N PHE A 346 13.76 8.88 2.27
CA PHE A 346 13.26 9.85 3.27
C PHE A 346 12.03 9.37 4.05
N ALA A 347 11.45 8.22 3.68
CA ALA A 347 10.36 7.61 4.43
C ALA A 347 10.82 6.96 5.75
N ASN A 348 12.09 6.52 5.81
CA ASN A 348 12.67 5.78 6.94
C ASN A 348 13.52 6.61 7.92
N LYS A 349 13.62 7.92 7.73
CA LYS A 349 14.14 8.83 8.76
C LYS A 349 13.08 9.88 9.10
N ARG A 350 12.13 9.51 9.96
CA ARG A 350 11.07 10.40 10.48
C ARG A 350 11.57 11.50 11.44
N THR A 351 12.88 11.77 11.48
CA THR A 351 13.50 12.77 12.38
C THR A 351 14.46 13.72 11.66
N ILE A 352 14.35 13.91 10.33
CA ILE A 352 15.20 14.89 9.62
C ILE A 352 14.34 15.93 8.91
N PHE A 353 13.55 16.67 9.68
CA PHE A 353 13.16 18.03 9.32
C PHE A 353 13.59 19.05 10.40
N ILE A 354 14.21 18.58 11.50
CA ILE A 354 14.67 19.42 12.62
C ILE A 354 16.19 19.33 12.81
N GLN A 355 16.86 18.25 12.41
CA GLN A 355 18.33 18.17 12.48
C GLN A 355 19.06 18.85 11.30
N LEU A 356 18.35 19.33 10.29
CA LEU A 356 18.93 20.09 9.17
C LEU A 356 18.82 21.62 9.34
N SER A 357 18.24 22.14 10.42
CA SER A 357 18.27 23.59 10.70
C SER A 357 19.45 24.04 11.57
N ASP A 358 20.14 23.11 12.23
CA ASP A 358 21.12 23.47 13.25
C ASP A 358 22.58 23.26 12.79
N ASP A 359 22.84 22.58 11.66
CA ASP A 359 24.20 22.26 11.17
C ASP A 359 24.50 22.69 9.72
N ILE A 360 23.71 23.58 9.11
CA ILE A 360 24.06 24.15 7.79
C ILE A 360 24.89 25.41 7.99
N ASP A 361 26.22 25.24 7.98
CA ASP A 361 27.16 26.34 7.76
C ASP A 361 27.00 26.86 6.33
N VAL A 362 26.40 28.04 6.22
CA VAL A 362 25.96 28.73 5.00
C VAL A 362 27.13 29.02 4.02
N ASN A 363 28.38 28.84 4.45
CA ASN A 363 29.57 29.10 3.64
C ASN A 363 30.13 27.90 2.86
N SER A 364 29.58 26.68 3.01
CA SER A 364 30.21 25.47 2.47
C SER A 364 29.56 24.90 1.18
N LEU A 365 28.54 25.55 0.61
CA LEU A 365 27.88 25.12 -0.63
C LEU A 365 28.73 25.45 -1.89
N LYS A 366 29.83 24.74 -2.08
CA LYS A 366 30.41 24.55 -3.42
C LYS A 366 29.51 23.62 -4.21
N ILE A 367 28.73 24.24 -5.09
CA ILE A 367 28.02 23.71 -6.26
C ILE A 367 28.49 22.30 -6.63
N PHE A 368 27.77 21.28 -6.14
CA PHE A 368 27.93 19.92 -6.61
C PHE A 368 27.25 19.85 -7.99
N SER A 369 28.07 19.67 -9.03
CA SER A 369 27.69 19.74 -10.44
C SER A 369 26.48 18.86 -10.77
N VAL A 370 25.34 19.52 -10.97
CA VAL A 370 24.04 18.98 -11.41
C VAL A 370 24.14 18.21 -12.75
N THR A 371 25.22 18.45 -13.50
CA THR A 371 25.55 17.78 -14.77
C THR A 371 25.77 16.26 -14.63
N LYS A 372 26.17 15.76 -13.45
CA LYS A 372 26.37 14.31 -13.24
C LYS A 372 25.06 13.59 -12.87
N ALA A 373 24.12 14.28 -12.26
CA ALA A 373 22.77 13.77 -11.96
C ALA A 373 21.83 13.85 -13.18
N LEU A 374 22.04 14.84 -14.07
CA LEU A 374 21.31 14.99 -15.34
C LEU A 374 21.55 13.84 -16.34
N LYS A 375 22.62 13.06 -16.19
CA LYS A 375 22.85 11.85 -17.00
C LYS A 375 22.01 10.64 -16.55
N PHE A 376 21.43 10.67 -15.35
CA PHE A 376 20.64 9.56 -14.79
C PHE A 376 19.14 9.62 -15.14
N VAL A 377 18.65 10.72 -15.71
CA VAL A 377 17.20 10.93 -15.96
C VAL A 377 16.76 10.45 -17.35
N LYS A 378 17.65 9.83 -18.12
CA LYS A 378 17.33 9.17 -19.38
C LYS A 378 18.05 7.83 -19.50
N MET A 379 17.89 6.97 -18.50
CA MET A 379 18.25 5.55 -18.62
C MET A 379 16.95 4.73 -18.62
N SER A 380 16.80 3.88 -19.63
CA SER A 380 15.62 3.07 -19.88
C SER A 380 15.33 2.17 -18.68
N ARG A 381 14.16 2.34 -18.04
CA ARG A 381 13.66 1.49 -16.93
C ARG A 381 13.29 0.06 -17.35
N ASN A 382 14.01 -0.51 -18.31
CA ASN A 382 13.64 -1.74 -19.02
C ASN A 382 14.74 -2.82 -18.97
N THR A 383 15.79 -2.65 -18.14
CA THR A 383 16.89 -3.62 -18.08
C THR A 383 16.67 -4.66 -16.98
N LEU A 384 16.48 -5.90 -17.41
CA LEU A 384 16.38 -7.08 -16.54
C LEU A 384 17.73 -7.79 -16.52
N HIS A 385 18.18 -8.20 -15.34
CA HIS A 385 19.45 -8.89 -15.16
C HIS A 385 19.21 -10.23 -14.47
N LEU A 386 19.24 -11.31 -15.25
CA LEU A 386 19.10 -12.68 -14.76
C LEU A 386 20.42 -13.14 -14.14
N ARG A 387 20.45 -13.31 -12.82
CA ARG A 387 21.63 -13.78 -12.09
C ARG A 387 21.83 -15.29 -12.25
N SER A 388 23.07 -15.76 -12.12
CA SER A 388 23.38 -17.18 -11.96
C SER A 388 22.93 -17.67 -10.58
N GLU A 389 22.43 -18.90 -10.50
CA GLU A 389 22.02 -19.52 -9.24
C GLU A 389 23.22 -20.09 -8.48
N THR A 390 23.29 -19.78 -7.18
CA THR A 390 24.39 -20.20 -6.31
C THR A 390 24.00 -21.34 -5.36
N LYS A 391 22.71 -21.65 -5.22
CA LYS A 391 22.24 -22.75 -4.36
C LYS A 391 22.76 -24.07 -4.94
N PRO A 392 23.46 -24.91 -4.15
CA PRO A 392 23.96 -26.18 -4.64
C PRO A 392 22.87 -27.02 -5.30
N LEU A 393 23.16 -27.56 -6.47
CA LEU A 393 22.25 -28.40 -7.27
C LEU A 393 20.98 -27.71 -7.80
N GLU A 394 20.84 -26.39 -7.64
CA GLU A 394 19.78 -25.63 -8.31
C GLU A 394 20.14 -25.40 -9.78
N LYS A 395 19.57 -26.22 -10.67
CA LYS A 395 19.79 -26.14 -12.12
C LYS A 395 18.71 -25.38 -12.88
N ARG A 396 17.62 -25.01 -12.21
CA ARG A 396 16.52 -24.26 -12.84
C ARG A 396 16.95 -22.83 -13.17
N SER A 397 16.17 -22.17 -14.00
CA SER A 397 16.35 -20.76 -14.30
C SER A 397 15.04 -19.99 -14.13
N PHE A 398 15.15 -18.73 -13.70
CA PHE A 398 13.99 -17.85 -13.52
C PHE A 398 13.38 -17.43 -14.87
N LEU A 399 14.22 -17.13 -15.86
CA LEU A 399 13.80 -16.95 -17.25
C LEU A 399 14.22 -18.16 -18.07
N THR A 400 13.45 -18.47 -19.10
CA THR A 400 13.82 -19.45 -20.14
C THR A 400 14.09 -18.71 -21.44
N PRO A 401 14.77 -19.33 -22.43
CA PRO A 401 14.94 -18.71 -23.74
C PRO A 401 13.61 -18.24 -24.35
N ALA A 402 12.53 -18.99 -24.16
CA ALA A 402 11.20 -18.64 -24.64
C ALA A 402 10.65 -17.36 -23.96
N THR A 403 10.70 -17.27 -22.64
CA THR A 403 10.19 -16.08 -21.92
C THR A 403 11.12 -14.87 -22.08
N THR A 404 12.43 -15.09 -22.20
CA THR A 404 13.40 -14.05 -22.54
C THR A 404 13.11 -13.46 -23.93
N ASN A 405 12.82 -14.29 -24.94
CA ASN A 405 12.41 -13.80 -26.26
C ASN A 405 11.15 -12.93 -26.16
N ALA A 406 10.14 -13.37 -25.42
CA ALA A 406 8.91 -12.59 -25.23
C ALA A 406 9.15 -11.23 -24.55
N LEU A 407 10.04 -11.19 -23.54
CA LEU A 407 10.42 -9.93 -22.88
C LEU A 407 11.20 -9.00 -23.81
N ILE A 408 12.13 -9.52 -24.61
CA ILE A 408 12.86 -8.72 -25.59
C ILE A 408 11.90 -8.14 -26.64
N GLN A 409 10.95 -8.95 -27.14
CA GLN A 409 9.91 -8.49 -28.07
C GLN A 409 9.00 -7.41 -27.45
N ALA A 410 8.78 -7.44 -26.14
CA ALA A 410 8.05 -6.42 -25.39
C ALA A 410 8.88 -5.16 -25.09
N GLY A 411 10.13 -5.08 -25.55
CA GLY A 411 11.01 -3.91 -25.42
C GLY A 411 11.87 -3.88 -24.16
N TYR A 412 12.08 -5.03 -23.50
CA TYR A 412 13.05 -5.15 -22.42
C TYR A 412 14.47 -5.39 -22.95
N THR A 413 15.46 -4.86 -22.26
CA THR A 413 16.86 -5.30 -22.41
C THR A 413 17.10 -6.40 -21.39
N VAL A 414 17.49 -7.59 -21.82
CA VAL A 414 17.69 -8.73 -20.91
C VAL A 414 19.16 -9.12 -20.90
N ASN A 415 19.82 -8.90 -19.77
CA ASN A 415 21.16 -9.40 -19.49
C ASN A 415 21.06 -10.75 -18.79
N VAL A 416 21.84 -11.71 -19.23
CA VAL A 416 21.87 -13.06 -18.66
C VAL A 416 23.28 -13.39 -18.22
N GLU A 417 23.46 -13.65 -16.93
CA GLU A 417 24.73 -14.16 -16.44
C GLU A 417 25.02 -15.53 -17.04
N ARG A 418 26.26 -15.72 -17.52
CA ARG A 418 26.79 -17.04 -17.84
C ARG A 418 26.69 -17.92 -16.60
N SER A 419 26.24 -19.16 -16.77
CA SER A 419 26.03 -20.06 -15.62
C SER A 419 26.48 -21.47 -15.98
N PRO A 420 27.44 -22.05 -15.24
CA PRO A 420 27.90 -23.42 -15.49
C PRO A 420 26.93 -24.50 -15.02
N MET A 421 25.91 -24.14 -14.21
CA MET A 421 24.97 -25.10 -13.60
C MET A 421 23.56 -25.06 -14.17
N ARG A 422 23.19 -23.98 -14.88
CA ARG A 422 21.85 -23.80 -15.45
C ARG A 422 21.54 -24.88 -16.49
N CYS A 423 20.29 -25.35 -16.52
CA CYS A 423 19.84 -26.39 -17.45
C CYS A 423 19.68 -25.94 -18.91
N PHE A 424 19.77 -24.63 -19.16
CA PHE A 424 19.75 -24.00 -20.48
C PHE A 424 21.16 -23.53 -20.84
N ASP A 425 21.59 -23.86 -22.06
CA ASP A 425 22.89 -23.42 -22.57
C ASP A 425 22.87 -21.90 -22.80
N ASP A 426 24.01 -21.24 -22.55
CA ASP A 426 24.16 -19.80 -22.79
C ASP A 426 23.80 -19.42 -24.24
N ALA A 427 24.10 -20.29 -25.21
CA ALA A 427 23.79 -20.10 -26.62
C ALA A 427 22.28 -20.02 -26.90
N GLU A 428 21.43 -20.66 -26.09
CA GLU A 428 19.97 -20.58 -26.25
C GLU A 428 19.46 -19.16 -25.91
N PHE A 429 20.04 -18.51 -24.90
CA PHE A 429 19.70 -17.13 -24.55
C PHE A 429 20.27 -16.11 -25.56
N GLU A 430 21.49 -16.34 -26.04
CA GLU A 430 22.10 -15.50 -27.07
C GLU A 430 21.30 -15.55 -28.38
N ALA A 431 20.81 -16.72 -28.77
CA ALA A 431 20.00 -16.92 -29.98
C ALA A 431 18.68 -16.12 -29.98
N VAL A 432 18.13 -15.82 -28.80
CA VAL A 432 16.91 -15.00 -28.66
C VAL A 432 17.18 -13.51 -28.43
N GLY A 433 18.45 -13.10 -28.48
CA GLY A 433 18.88 -11.70 -28.39
C GLY A 433 19.22 -11.21 -26.98
N ALA A 434 19.39 -12.10 -26.00
CA ALA A 434 19.84 -11.72 -24.66
C ALA A 434 21.34 -11.34 -24.66
N THR A 435 21.73 -10.40 -23.81
CA THR A 435 23.14 -10.03 -23.64
C THR A 435 23.78 -10.90 -22.57
N LEU A 436 24.73 -11.77 -22.97
CA LEU A 436 25.48 -12.59 -22.02
C LEU A 436 26.51 -11.76 -21.25
N VAL A 437 26.49 -11.85 -19.93
CA VAL A 437 27.39 -11.13 -19.01
C VAL A 437 28.10 -12.09 -18.05
N PRO A 438 29.26 -11.72 -17.45
CA PRO A 438 29.99 -12.60 -16.54
C PRO A 438 29.13 -13.06 -15.34
N GLU A 439 29.39 -14.29 -14.87
CA GLU A 439 28.77 -14.84 -13.65
C GLU A 439 29.05 -13.95 -12.43
N GLY A 440 28.04 -13.69 -11.61
CA GLY A 440 28.18 -12.89 -10.39
C GLY A 440 28.43 -11.40 -10.62
N SER A 441 28.11 -10.88 -11.82
CA SER A 441 28.28 -9.45 -12.15
C SER A 441 27.20 -8.56 -11.52
N TRP A 442 26.05 -9.11 -11.16
CA TRP A 442 24.88 -8.39 -10.65
C TRP A 442 25.13 -7.41 -9.47
N PRO A 443 26.06 -7.62 -8.51
CA PRO A 443 26.25 -6.66 -7.41
C PRO A 443 26.82 -5.30 -7.88
N THR A 444 27.46 -5.27 -9.05
CA THR A 444 28.18 -4.10 -9.57
C THR A 444 27.48 -3.40 -10.73
N VAL A 445 26.33 -3.93 -11.17
CA VAL A 445 25.57 -3.34 -12.30
C VAL A 445 24.86 -2.05 -11.88
N PRO A 446 24.48 -1.18 -12.84
CA PRO A 446 23.71 0.02 -12.55
C PRO A 446 22.46 -0.24 -11.69
N LEU A 447 22.17 0.68 -10.76
CA LEU A 447 21.11 0.53 -9.74
C LEU A 447 19.68 0.51 -10.33
N ASP A 448 19.52 0.91 -11.58
CA ASP A 448 18.26 0.88 -12.32
C ASP A 448 17.95 -0.50 -12.94
N HIS A 449 18.89 -1.47 -12.90
CA HIS A 449 18.63 -2.84 -13.29
C HIS A 449 17.76 -3.56 -12.24
N ILE A 450 16.86 -4.41 -12.72
CA ILE A 450 16.08 -5.32 -11.86
C ILE A 450 16.76 -6.69 -11.89
N ILE A 451 17.20 -7.17 -10.72
CA ILE A 451 17.89 -8.45 -10.58
C ILE A 451 16.87 -9.56 -10.44
N LEU A 452 16.88 -10.50 -11.38
CA LEU A 452 16.01 -11.68 -11.39
C LEU A 452 16.78 -12.90 -10.93
N GLY A 453 16.23 -13.66 -9.99
CA GLY A 453 16.77 -14.94 -9.55
C GLY A 453 15.67 -15.86 -9.07
N LEU A 454 15.87 -17.17 -9.14
CA LEU A 454 14.89 -18.14 -8.67
C LEU A 454 15.02 -18.37 -7.16
N LYS A 455 16.23 -18.55 -6.61
CA LYS A 455 16.41 -18.93 -5.19
C LYS A 455 16.92 -17.80 -4.31
N GLU A 456 17.09 -18.12 -3.03
CA GLU A 456 17.65 -17.24 -2.02
C GLU A 456 19.07 -16.77 -2.38
N LEU A 457 19.43 -15.58 -1.88
CA LEU A 457 20.77 -15.03 -2.04
C LEU A 457 21.75 -15.73 -1.09
N PRO A 458 23.06 -15.81 -1.44
CA PRO A 458 24.08 -16.28 -0.51
C PRO A 458 24.04 -15.53 0.82
N VAL A 459 24.31 -16.26 1.91
CA VAL A 459 24.49 -15.67 3.24
C VAL A 459 25.72 -14.76 3.19
N ASP A 460 25.50 -13.48 3.43
CA ASP A 460 26.48 -12.41 3.31
C ASP A 460 25.98 -11.20 4.13
N THR A 461 26.84 -10.25 4.44
CA THR A 461 26.52 -8.99 5.12
C THR A 461 26.49 -7.80 4.17
N ALA A 462 26.89 -7.96 2.91
CA ALA A 462 26.88 -6.88 1.93
C ALA A 462 25.46 -6.28 1.75
N PRO A 463 25.33 -4.93 1.78
CA PRO A 463 24.08 -4.25 1.49
C PRO A 463 23.55 -4.55 0.09
N LEU A 464 22.22 -4.61 -0.06
CA LEU A 464 21.55 -4.90 -1.33
C LEU A 464 20.83 -3.64 -1.83
N PRO A 465 21.39 -2.92 -2.82
CA PRO A 465 20.83 -1.65 -3.28
C PRO A 465 19.86 -1.76 -4.46
N HIS A 466 19.84 -2.89 -5.16
CA HIS A 466 18.99 -3.10 -6.34
C HIS A 466 17.56 -3.53 -5.98
N THR A 467 16.68 -3.53 -6.98
CA THR A 467 15.39 -4.23 -6.90
C THR A 467 15.60 -5.69 -7.29
N HIS A 468 15.23 -6.62 -6.42
CA HIS A 468 15.34 -8.07 -6.62
C HIS A 468 13.97 -8.69 -6.79
N VAL A 469 13.83 -9.61 -7.75
CA VAL A 469 12.67 -10.48 -7.94
C VAL A 469 13.15 -11.92 -7.78
N LEU A 470 12.77 -12.58 -6.68
CA LEU A 470 13.22 -13.95 -6.37
C LEU A 470 12.33 -14.67 -5.33
N PHE A 471 12.48 -15.99 -5.18
CA PHE A 471 11.96 -16.70 -4.01
C PHE A 471 12.94 -16.51 -2.85
N ALA A 472 12.63 -15.64 -1.90
CA ALA A 472 13.56 -15.30 -0.83
C ALA A 472 13.46 -16.27 0.35
N HIS A 473 12.30 -16.88 0.56
CA HIS A 473 12.02 -17.76 1.69
C HIS A 473 12.33 -17.11 3.06
N ILE A 474 11.97 -15.83 3.23
CA ILE A 474 12.21 -15.06 4.47
C ILE A 474 10.94 -14.48 5.12
N PHE A 475 9.77 -14.58 4.48
CA PHE A 475 8.54 -13.97 5.00
C PHE A 475 7.75 -14.85 5.98
N LYS A 476 8.15 -16.10 6.22
CA LYS A 476 7.54 -17.02 7.19
C LYS A 476 8.37 -17.16 8.48
N ASN A 477 9.25 -16.20 8.76
CA ASN A 477 10.15 -16.18 9.92
C ASN A 477 11.16 -17.34 9.92
N GLN A 478 11.61 -17.74 8.73
CA GLN A 478 12.67 -18.74 8.57
C GLN A 478 13.98 -18.28 9.21
N GLU A 479 14.89 -19.21 9.47
CA GLU A 479 16.21 -18.88 10.03
C GLU A 479 16.95 -17.83 9.17
N GLY A 480 17.57 -16.83 9.81
CA GLY A 480 18.30 -15.75 9.12
C GLY A 480 17.45 -14.70 8.41
N TRP A 481 16.11 -14.74 8.51
CA TRP A 481 15.23 -13.80 7.79
C TRP A 481 15.48 -12.32 8.12
N VAL A 482 15.85 -12.02 9.37
CA VAL A 482 16.16 -10.65 9.83
C VAL A 482 17.44 -10.14 9.17
N ASP A 483 18.47 -10.98 9.06
CA ASP A 483 19.76 -10.60 8.49
C ASP A 483 19.62 -10.26 7.00
N VAL A 484 18.88 -11.09 6.24
CA VAL A 484 18.63 -10.85 4.82
C VAL A 484 17.85 -9.55 4.60
N LEU A 485 16.79 -9.30 5.39
CA LEU A 485 16.03 -8.06 5.31
C LEU A 485 16.84 -6.83 5.72
N THR A 486 17.77 -7.00 6.65
CA THR A 486 18.68 -5.93 7.08
C THR A 486 19.61 -5.50 5.94
N ARG A 487 20.09 -6.42 5.10
CA ARG A 487 20.88 -6.08 3.90
C ARG A 487 20.10 -5.21 2.92
N PHE A 488 18.82 -5.51 2.69
CA PHE A 488 17.95 -4.68 1.86
C PHE A 488 17.69 -3.31 2.50
N LEU A 489 17.55 -3.25 3.84
CA LEU A 489 17.40 -2.00 4.58
C LEU A 489 18.63 -1.10 4.45
N GLU A 490 19.82 -1.66 4.65
CA GLU A 490 21.11 -0.95 4.59
C GLU A 490 21.44 -0.48 3.16
N GLY A 491 21.09 -1.29 2.16
CA GLY A 491 21.31 -0.95 0.76
C GLY A 491 20.25 -0.01 0.18
N ALA A 492 19.13 0.20 0.88
CA ALA A 492 17.92 0.83 0.35
C ALA A 492 17.34 0.14 -0.91
N GLY A 493 17.60 -1.16 -1.06
CA GLY A 493 17.06 -1.99 -2.13
C GLY A 493 15.62 -2.41 -1.87
N THR A 494 15.08 -3.20 -2.79
CA THR A 494 13.69 -3.69 -2.73
C THR A 494 13.64 -5.16 -3.07
N LEU A 495 12.86 -5.94 -2.31
CA LEU A 495 12.55 -7.32 -2.65
C LEU A 495 11.10 -7.42 -3.12
N LEU A 496 10.89 -8.00 -4.30
CA LEU A 496 9.61 -8.42 -4.85
C LEU A 496 9.58 -9.95 -4.81
N ASP A 497 9.12 -10.51 -3.69
CA ASP A 497 9.13 -11.96 -3.47
C ASP A 497 8.03 -12.65 -4.30
N ILE A 498 8.44 -13.51 -5.22
CA ILE A 498 7.50 -14.18 -6.12
C ILE A 498 6.74 -15.33 -5.46
N GLU A 499 7.17 -15.79 -4.28
CA GLU A 499 6.41 -16.76 -3.46
C GLU A 499 5.02 -16.24 -3.08
N PHE A 500 4.89 -14.90 -2.98
CA PHE A 500 3.67 -14.23 -2.54
C PHE A 500 3.06 -13.34 -3.63
N LEU A 501 3.49 -13.51 -4.89
CA LEU A 501 2.94 -12.73 -5.99
C LEU A 501 1.51 -13.17 -6.31
N GLN A 502 0.56 -12.24 -6.16
CA GLN A 502 -0.87 -12.51 -6.28
C GLN A 502 -1.58 -11.54 -7.24
N ASP A 503 -2.72 -11.96 -7.80
CA ASP A 503 -3.66 -11.09 -8.49
C ASP A 503 -4.59 -10.33 -7.51
N GLN A 504 -5.55 -9.56 -8.05
CA GLN A 504 -6.52 -8.79 -7.24
C GLN A 504 -7.45 -9.68 -6.42
N GLU A 505 -7.69 -10.90 -6.90
CA GLU A 505 -8.53 -11.92 -6.28
C GLU A 505 -7.77 -12.76 -5.25
N GLY A 506 -6.47 -12.48 -5.03
CA GLY A 506 -5.62 -13.18 -4.07
C GLY A 506 -5.11 -14.55 -4.55
N ARG A 507 -5.20 -14.85 -5.86
CA ARG A 507 -4.66 -16.07 -6.44
C ARG A 507 -3.17 -15.91 -6.71
N LEU A 508 -2.39 -16.93 -6.37
CA LEU A 508 -0.95 -16.95 -6.62
C LEU A 508 -0.66 -17.04 -8.13
N LEU A 509 0.18 -16.13 -8.62
CA LEU A 509 0.54 -16.01 -10.03
C LEU A 509 1.77 -16.84 -10.42
N ALA A 510 2.47 -17.41 -9.43
CA ALA A 510 3.64 -18.26 -9.65
C ALA A 510 3.52 -19.60 -8.88
N PRO A 511 2.48 -20.43 -9.12
CA PRO A 511 2.31 -21.68 -8.40
C PRO A 511 3.34 -22.73 -8.88
N SER A 512 4.56 -22.69 -8.37
CA SER A 512 5.66 -23.61 -8.74
C SER A 512 5.50 -25.06 -8.23
N GLY A 513 4.28 -25.47 -7.87
CA GLY A 513 4.01 -26.71 -7.14
C GLY A 513 3.90 -27.97 -8.00
N PHE A 514 3.53 -27.86 -9.29
CA PHE A 514 3.24 -29.03 -10.14
C PHE A 514 4.43 -29.98 -10.24
N HIS A 515 5.60 -29.47 -10.66
CA HIS A 515 6.80 -30.26 -10.82
C HIS A 515 7.37 -30.80 -9.49
N ALA A 516 7.07 -30.16 -8.36
CA ALA A 516 7.45 -30.67 -7.05
C ALA A 516 6.74 -32.00 -6.76
N GLY A 517 5.41 -32.04 -6.95
CA GLY A 517 4.63 -33.27 -6.80
C GLY A 517 4.95 -34.32 -7.86
N TYR A 518 5.18 -33.88 -9.10
CA TYR A 518 5.60 -34.75 -10.21
C TYR A 518 6.91 -35.48 -9.91
N CYS A 519 7.95 -34.74 -9.50
CA CYS A 519 9.25 -35.30 -9.17
C CYS A 519 9.22 -36.08 -7.84
N GLY A 520 8.45 -35.62 -6.86
CA GLY A 520 8.24 -36.32 -5.58
C GLY A 520 7.61 -37.70 -5.78
N ALA A 521 6.57 -37.79 -6.63
CA ALA A 521 5.96 -39.06 -6.99
C ALA A 521 6.94 -39.99 -7.72
N ALA A 522 7.84 -39.45 -8.55
CA ALA A 522 8.81 -40.23 -9.30
C ALA A 522 9.85 -40.86 -8.37
N LEU A 523 10.42 -40.05 -7.47
CA LEU A 523 11.33 -40.55 -6.45
C LEU A 523 10.63 -41.52 -5.49
N ALA A 524 9.36 -41.30 -5.15
CA ALA A 524 8.61 -42.21 -4.29
C ALA A 524 8.44 -43.60 -4.92
N LEU A 525 8.10 -43.67 -6.21
CA LEU A 525 8.02 -44.94 -6.94
C LEU A 525 9.39 -45.62 -7.06
N LYS A 526 10.45 -44.86 -7.32
CA LYS A 526 11.82 -45.38 -7.39
C LYS A 526 12.27 -45.92 -6.03
N ALA A 527 12.01 -45.19 -4.94
CA ALA A 527 12.32 -45.62 -3.58
C ALA A 527 11.55 -46.89 -3.20
N TRP A 528 10.26 -46.96 -3.54
CA TRP A 528 9.43 -48.13 -3.26
C TRP A 528 9.94 -49.37 -3.98
N ALA A 529 10.22 -49.24 -5.28
CA ALA A 529 10.79 -50.32 -6.07
C ALA A 529 12.17 -50.74 -5.57
N HIS A 530 13.04 -49.77 -5.24
CA HIS A 530 14.38 -50.04 -4.73
C HIS A 530 14.33 -50.79 -3.40
N GLN A 531 13.47 -50.38 -2.47
CA GLN A 531 13.32 -51.03 -1.18
C GLN A 531 12.83 -52.47 -1.31
N LEU A 532 12.00 -52.78 -2.31
CA LEU A 532 11.56 -54.16 -2.58
C LEU A 532 12.68 -55.02 -3.15
N VAL A 533 13.49 -54.48 -4.05
CA VAL A 533 14.57 -55.22 -4.72
C VAL A 533 15.81 -55.34 -3.83
N ARG A 534 16.13 -54.30 -3.04
CA ARG A 534 17.32 -54.19 -2.19
C ARG A 534 16.97 -53.53 -0.83
N PRO A 535 16.30 -54.25 0.09
CA PRO A 535 15.78 -53.68 1.34
C PRO A 535 16.86 -53.14 2.29
N GLU A 536 18.08 -53.67 2.21
CA GLU A 536 19.19 -53.27 3.07
C GLU A 536 19.90 -51.99 2.62
N ASN A 537 19.70 -51.56 1.36
CA ASN A 537 20.37 -50.38 0.82
C ASN A 537 19.38 -49.21 0.68
N PRO A 538 19.81 -47.97 1.00
CA PRO A 538 19.02 -46.78 0.67
C PRO A 538 19.01 -46.54 -0.84
N LEU A 539 18.03 -45.76 -1.31
CA LEU A 539 17.98 -45.35 -2.71
C LEU A 539 19.30 -44.62 -3.08
N PRO A 540 20.00 -45.01 -4.16
CA PRO A 540 21.22 -44.34 -4.60
C PRO A 540 20.95 -42.89 -5.02
N LYS A 541 22.02 -42.10 -5.14
CA LYS A 541 21.93 -40.69 -5.53
C LYS A 541 21.08 -40.49 -6.78
N ALA A 542 20.22 -39.48 -6.76
CA ALA A 542 19.40 -39.06 -7.88
C ALA A 542 20.08 -37.91 -8.63
N SER A 543 19.97 -37.93 -9.96
CA SER A 543 20.50 -36.88 -10.84
C SER A 543 19.35 -36.19 -11.55
N SER A 544 19.52 -34.92 -11.92
CA SER A 544 18.58 -34.21 -12.79
C SER A 544 18.45 -34.90 -14.15
N TYR A 545 17.24 -34.98 -14.68
CA TYR A 545 16.97 -35.49 -16.03
C TYR A 545 17.05 -34.37 -17.07
N THR A 546 17.32 -34.75 -18.31
CA THR A 546 17.34 -33.83 -19.46
C THR A 546 15.95 -33.35 -19.83
N ASP A 547 14.97 -34.25 -19.73
CA ASP A 547 13.59 -34.06 -20.16
C ASP A 547 12.62 -35.04 -19.48
N ASP A 548 11.33 -34.77 -19.62
CA ASP A 548 10.22 -35.55 -19.06
C ASP A 548 10.25 -37.02 -19.52
N ALA A 549 10.64 -37.27 -20.77
CA ALA A 549 10.67 -38.61 -21.34
C ALA A 549 11.73 -39.49 -20.66
N ALA A 550 12.92 -38.94 -20.37
CA ALA A 550 13.99 -39.61 -19.64
C ALA A 550 13.58 -39.93 -18.19
N LEU A 551 12.94 -38.99 -17.50
CA LEU A 551 12.41 -39.20 -16.14
C LEU A 551 11.35 -40.31 -16.13
N LEU A 552 10.40 -40.25 -17.06
CA LEU A 552 9.32 -41.22 -17.18
C LEU A 552 9.84 -42.62 -17.50
N TYR A 553 10.79 -42.75 -18.43
CA TYR A 553 11.38 -44.02 -18.79
C TYR A 553 12.07 -44.70 -17.59
N ASP A 554 12.94 -43.97 -16.88
CA ASP A 554 13.67 -44.52 -15.73
C ASP A 554 12.75 -44.83 -14.54
N THR A 555 11.76 -43.98 -14.30
CA THR A 555 10.73 -44.22 -13.27
C THR A 555 9.88 -45.43 -13.63
N LYS A 556 9.49 -45.59 -14.90
CA LYS A 556 8.70 -46.72 -15.39
C LYS A 556 9.47 -48.04 -15.29
N LEU A 557 10.77 -48.01 -15.59
CA LEU A 557 11.66 -49.16 -15.43
C LEU A 557 11.71 -49.61 -13.96
N SER A 558 11.96 -48.67 -13.06
CA SER A 558 11.99 -48.92 -11.61
C SER A 558 10.63 -49.46 -11.12
N TYR A 559 9.53 -48.83 -11.52
CA TYR A 559 8.17 -49.25 -11.20
C TYR A 559 7.89 -50.69 -11.65
N THR A 560 8.19 -51.03 -12.91
CA THR A 560 7.95 -52.39 -13.45
C THR A 560 8.75 -53.44 -12.69
N LEU A 561 9.99 -53.15 -12.29
CA LEU A 561 10.79 -54.05 -11.44
C LEU A 561 10.15 -54.23 -10.06
N GLY A 562 9.71 -53.14 -9.43
CA GLY A 562 9.00 -53.19 -8.15
C GLY A 562 7.73 -54.03 -8.20
N VAL A 563 6.91 -53.85 -9.24
CA VAL A 563 5.68 -54.64 -9.45
C VAL A 563 5.98 -56.12 -9.68
N ALA A 564 7.05 -56.44 -10.42
CA ALA A 564 7.47 -57.83 -10.63
C ALA A 564 7.84 -58.53 -9.31
N VAL A 565 8.52 -57.82 -8.39
CA VAL A 565 8.89 -58.35 -7.07
C VAL A 565 7.69 -58.41 -6.12
N ALA A 566 6.90 -57.33 -6.04
CA ALA A 566 5.73 -57.26 -5.16
C ALA A 566 4.57 -58.16 -5.63
N LYS A 567 4.54 -58.55 -6.91
CA LYS A 567 3.43 -59.24 -7.59
C LYS A 567 2.10 -58.48 -7.51
N GLN A 568 2.15 -57.19 -7.25
CA GLN A 568 1.00 -56.30 -7.16
C GLN A 568 1.40 -54.87 -7.50
N VAL A 569 0.44 -54.09 -8.00
CA VAL A 569 0.60 -52.65 -8.22
C VAL A 569 0.50 -51.94 -6.87
N PRO A 570 1.38 -50.96 -6.57
CA PRO A 570 1.33 -50.23 -5.30
C PRO A 570 0.03 -49.44 -5.17
N ARG A 571 -0.55 -49.44 -3.96
CA ARG A 571 -1.59 -48.50 -3.56
C ARG A 571 -0.92 -47.20 -3.11
N VAL A 572 -1.25 -46.09 -3.75
CA VAL A 572 -0.64 -44.78 -3.49
C VAL A 572 -1.70 -43.84 -2.94
N ILE A 573 -1.43 -43.22 -1.79
CA ILE A 573 -2.28 -42.14 -1.26
C ILE A 573 -1.61 -40.80 -1.52
N VAL A 574 -2.34 -39.90 -2.17
CA VAL A 574 -1.93 -38.52 -2.44
C VAL A 574 -2.83 -37.60 -1.64
N ILE A 575 -2.26 -36.87 -0.67
CA ILE A 575 -2.98 -35.91 0.15
C ILE A 575 -2.70 -34.51 -0.40
N GLY A 576 -3.75 -33.75 -0.76
CA GLY A 576 -3.62 -32.41 -1.34
C GLY A 576 -3.91 -32.34 -2.84
N THR A 577 -4.84 -33.15 -3.33
CA THR A 577 -5.12 -33.32 -4.77
C THR A 577 -5.80 -32.14 -5.45
N SER A 578 -6.36 -31.21 -4.68
CA SER A 578 -6.93 -29.96 -5.20
C SER A 578 -5.88 -28.91 -5.56
N GLY A 579 -4.61 -29.09 -5.16
CA GLY A 579 -3.50 -28.17 -5.46
C GLY A 579 -2.62 -28.64 -6.62
N HIS A 580 -1.86 -27.71 -7.22
CA HIS A 580 -0.94 -27.99 -8.34
C HIS A 580 0.02 -29.15 -8.04
N CYS A 581 0.54 -29.22 -6.81
CA CYS A 581 1.43 -30.30 -6.37
C CYS A 581 0.75 -31.67 -6.41
N GLY A 582 -0.47 -31.79 -5.88
CA GLY A 582 -1.24 -33.04 -5.95
C GLY A 582 -1.57 -33.44 -7.39
N LEU A 583 -1.93 -32.48 -8.25
CA LEU A 583 -2.16 -32.70 -9.68
C LEU A 583 -0.90 -33.22 -10.39
N GLY A 584 0.27 -32.67 -10.08
CA GLY A 584 1.55 -33.13 -10.61
C GLY A 584 1.87 -34.57 -10.21
N ALA A 585 1.69 -34.90 -8.93
CA ALA A 585 1.87 -36.28 -8.45
C ALA A 585 0.94 -37.26 -9.16
N ILE A 586 -0.35 -36.95 -9.27
CA ILE A 586 -1.33 -37.78 -9.99
C ILE A 586 -0.95 -37.93 -11.46
N SER A 587 -0.56 -36.83 -12.13
CA SER A 587 -0.18 -36.84 -13.54
C SER A 587 0.98 -37.79 -13.81
N LEU A 588 2.03 -37.78 -12.98
CA LEU A 588 3.12 -38.74 -13.11
C LEU A 588 2.62 -40.18 -12.89
N LEU A 589 1.89 -40.45 -11.80
CA LEU A 589 1.39 -41.80 -11.50
C LEU A 589 0.57 -42.38 -12.67
N GLN A 590 -0.29 -41.56 -13.28
CA GLN A 590 -1.09 -41.92 -14.45
C GLN A 590 -0.23 -42.14 -15.70
N LYS A 591 0.75 -41.27 -15.98
CA LYS A 591 1.71 -41.44 -17.09
C LYS A 591 2.55 -42.70 -16.94
N ILE A 592 2.90 -43.09 -15.71
CA ILE A 592 3.57 -44.37 -15.41
C ILE A 592 2.60 -45.55 -15.58
N GLY A 593 1.28 -45.34 -15.67
CA GLY A 593 0.28 -46.38 -15.91
C GLY A 593 -0.29 -47.01 -14.65
N ILE A 594 -0.23 -46.31 -13.51
CA ILE A 594 -0.97 -46.71 -12.30
C ILE A 594 -2.42 -46.28 -12.50
N HIS A 595 -3.33 -47.25 -12.46
CA HIS A 595 -4.76 -46.99 -12.65
C HIS A 595 -5.35 -46.21 -11.46
N ASP A 596 -6.33 -45.35 -11.72
CA ASP A 596 -6.96 -44.46 -10.73
C ASP A 596 -7.54 -45.23 -9.52
N SER A 597 -7.95 -46.48 -9.69
CA SER A 597 -8.40 -47.35 -8.59
C SER A 597 -7.35 -47.60 -7.51
N ASN A 598 -6.06 -47.45 -7.85
CA ASN A 598 -4.93 -47.66 -6.95
C ASN A 598 -4.41 -46.34 -6.37
N ILE A 599 -4.99 -45.20 -6.75
CA ILE A 599 -4.60 -43.86 -6.29
C ILE A 599 -5.70 -43.31 -5.39
N LEU A 600 -5.45 -43.24 -4.09
CA LEU A 600 -6.31 -42.57 -3.15
C LEU A 600 -6.08 -41.06 -3.25
N LYS A 601 -7.03 -40.36 -3.86
CA LYS A 601 -6.98 -38.91 -4.09
C LYS A 601 -7.67 -38.19 -2.95
N TRP A 602 -6.92 -37.64 -2.01
CA TRP A 602 -7.46 -36.99 -0.82
C TRP A 602 -7.33 -35.47 -0.88
N GLY A 603 -8.34 -34.78 -0.37
CA GLY A 603 -8.39 -33.35 -0.18
C GLY A 603 -8.91 -33.00 1.21
N ARG A 604 -9.51 -31.81 1.33
CA ARG A 604 -10.01 -31.29 2.62
C ARG A 604 -11.19 -32.10 3.17
N ALA A 605 -12.01 -32.69 2.29
CA ALA A 605 -13.16 -33.48 2.71
C ALA A 605 -12.71 -34.68 3.58
N GLU A 606 -11.67 -35.39 3.16
CA GLU A 606 -11.15 -36.57 3.85
C GLU A 606 -10.29 -36.20 5.06
N THR A 607 -9.46 -35.16 4.96
CA THR A 607 -8.54 -34.79 6.05
C THR A 607 -9.25 -34.07 7.22
N SER A 608 -10.41 -33.44 6.98
CA SER A 608 -11.14 -32.68 8.00
C SER A 608 -11.54 -33.47 9.26
N ARG A 609 -11.66 -34.80 9.17
CA ARG A 609 -11.97 -35.67 10.32
C ARG A 609 -10.84 -35.79 11.36
N GLY A 610 -9.64 -35.31 11.02
CA GLY A 610 -8.44 -35.40 11.86
C GLY A 610 -7.77 -36.76 11.82
N GLY A 611 -6.43 -36.77 11.76
CA GLY A 611 -5.63 -38.01 11.80
C GLY A 611 -5.40 -38.56 13.21
N PRO A 612 -4.62 -39.65 13.36
CA PRO A 612 -3.89 -40.37 12.30
C PRO A 612 -4.83 -41.21 11.41
N TYR A 613 -4.47 -41.35 10.13
CA TYR A 613 -5.32 -42.02 9.15
C TYR A 613 -4.88 -43.47 8.89
N PRO A 614 -5.74 -44.48 9.16
CA PRO A 614 -5.43 -45.88 8.86
C PRO A 614 -5.10 -46.13 7.38
N GLU A 615 -5.77 -45.40 6.47
CA GLU A 615 -5.60 -45.54 5.02
C GLU A 615 -4.17 -45.18 4.55
N VAL A 616 -3.44 -44.38 5.34
CA VAL A 616 -2.02 -44.11 5.13
C VAL A 616 -1.19 -45.37 5.39
N LEU A 617 -1.48 -46.11 6.46
CA LEU A 617 -0.76 -47.36 6.81
C LEU A 617 -1.10 -48.52 5.86
N GLU A 618 -2.32 -48.53 5.31
CA GLU A 618 -2.81 -49.51 4.34
C GLU A 618 -2.30 -49.29 2.91
N SER A 619 -1.78 -48.09 2.62
CA SER A 619 -1.19 -47.74 1.33
C SER A 619 0.29 -48.11 1.31
N ASP A 620 0.87 -48.39 0.14
CA ASP A 620 2.30 -48.71 0.01
C ASP A 620 3.16 -47.43 -0.02
N ILE A 621 2.59 -46.34 -0.55
CA ILE A 621 3.25 -45.04 -0.71
C ILE A 621 2.32 -43.92 -0.26
N LEU A 622 2.83 -42.98 0.56
CA LEU A 622 2.19 -41.70 0.85
C LEU A 622 2.93 -40.58 0.12
N ILE A 623 2.18 -39.72 -0.58
CA ILE A 623 2.68 -38.46 -1.14
C ILE A 623 1.91 -37.31 -0.49
N ASN A 624 2.58 -36.52 0.34
CA ASN A 624 1.99 -35.34 0.97
C ASN A 624 2.27 -34.08 0.15
N CYS A 625 1.20 -33.43 -0.30
CA CYS A 625 1.21 -32.19 -1.06
C CYS A 625 0.52 -31.04 -0.31
N ILE A 626 0.32 -31.16 1.01
CA ILE A 626 -0.27 -30.11 1.84
C ILE A 626 0.74 -29.60 2.86
N TYR A 627 0.91 -28.28 2.89
CA TYR A 627 1.54 -27.54 3.98
C TYR A 627 0.48 -27.10 4.99
N LEU A 628 0.67 -27.41 6.28
CA LEU A 628 -0.25 -27.05 7.37
C LEU A 628 0.47 -26.19 8.40
N SER A 629 0.14 -24.90 8.48
CA SER A 629 0.80 -23.92 9.35
C SER A 629 0.15 -23.77 10.73
N GLY A 630 -0.63 -24.75 11.18
CA GLY A 630 -1.43 -24.67 12.41
C GLY A 630 -1.54 -26.02 13.11
N LYS A 631 -1.88 -26.00 14.40
CA LYS A 631 -1.94 -27.23 15.23
C LYS A 631 -3.05 -28.15 14.73
N THR A 632 -2.67 -29.17 13.97
CA THR A 632 -3.58 -30.20 13.43
C THR A 632 -3.21 -31.59 13.93
N SER A 633 -4.17 -32.50 13.94
CA SER A 633 -3.87 -33.91 14.19
C SER A 633 -2.93 -34.44 13.10
N PRO A 634 -1.83 -35.12 13.47
CA PRO A 634 -0.86 -35.62 12.52
C PRO A 634 -1.47 -36.68 11.60
N PHE A 635 -1.02 -36.74 10.34
CA PHE A 635 -1.48 -37.73 9.36
C PHE A 635 -1.02 -39.14 9.75
N VAL A 636 0.20 -39.22 10.30
CA VAL A 636 0.82 -40.45 10.80
C VAL A 636 1.61 -40.13 12.06
N THR A 637 1.69 -41.08 12.99
CA THR A 637 2.48 -40.96 14.24
C THR A 637 3.46 -42.11 14.36
N SER A 638 4.56 -41.94 15.09
CA SER A 638 5.52 -43.02 15.36
C SER A 638 4.82 -44.25 15.96
N LYS A 639 3.84 -44.05 16.86
CA LYS A 639 3.05 -45.15 17.44
C LYS A 639 2.21 -45.88 16.39
N ALA A 640 1.66 -45.18 15.41
CA ALA A 640 0.90 -45.78 14.31
C ALA A 640 1.81 -46.58 13.37
N LEU A 641 3.05 -46.13 13.15
CA LEU A 641 4.05 -46.84 12.34
C LEU A 641 4.50 -48.16 12.95
N GLU A 642 4.46 -48.31 14.28
CA GLU A 642 4.82 -49.54 14.99
C GLU A 642 3.74 -50.63 14.93
N GLN A 643 2.57 -50.36 14.35
CA GLN A 643 1.50 -51.36 14.27
C GLN A 643 1.89 -52.54 13.36
N PRO A 644 1.63 -53.80 13.78
CA PRO A 644 1.86 -54.97 12.94
C PRO A 644 0.89 -54.94 11.73
N GLY A 645 1.37 -55.36 10.56
CA GLY A 645 0.57 -55.38 9.33
C GLY A 645 0.58 -54.09 8.50
N ARG A 646 1.42 -53.11 8.85
CA ARG A 646 1.66 -51.91 8.04
C ARG A 646 2.10 -52.29 6.61
N ARG A 647 1.53 -51.65 5.59
CA ARG A 647 1.96 -51.78 4.19
C ARG A 647 2.85 -50.63 3.73
N LEU A 648 2.71 -49.46 4.35
CA LEU A 648 3.44 -48.24 4.00
C LEU A 648 4.95 -48.44 4.02
N ARG A 649 5.60 -48.17 2.90
CA ARG A 649 7.05 -48.33 2.70
C ARG A 649 7.77 -47.03 2.45
N VAL A 650 7.10 -46.08 1.81
CA VAL A 650 7.68 -44.80 1.41
C VAL A 650 6.74 -43.65 1.73
N ILE A 651 7.28 -42.59 2.33
CA ILE A 651 6.60 -41.30 2.45
C ILE A 651 7.40 -40.28 1.66
N SER A 652 6.79 -39.68 0.64
CA SER A 652 7.30 -38.48 -0.02
C SER A 652 6.56 -37.29 0.54
N ASP A 653 7.25 -36.57 1.42
CA ASP A 653 6.74 -35.31 1.97
C ASP A 653 7.20 -34.16 1.09
N VAL A 654 6.39 -33.81 0.09
CA VAL A 654 6.70 -32.73 -0.86
C VAL A 654 6.58 -31.36 -0.20
N SER A 655 5.77 -31.27 0.86
CA SER A 655 5.59 -30.06 1.67
C SER A 655 6.49 -30.08 2.92
N CYS A 656 7.63 -30.77 2.85
CA CYS A 656 8.50 -30.98 4.01
C CYS A 656 8.96 -29.66 4.63
N ASP A 657 8.76 -29.56 5.94
CA ASP A 657 9.29 -28.50 6.79
C ASP A 657 9.62 -29.15 8.14
N ASN A 658 10.89 -29.46 8.37
CA ASN A 658 11.34 -30.07 9.63
C ASN A 658 11.47 -29.05 10.76
N THR A 659 11.35 -27.76 10.46
CA THR A 659 11.42 -26.66 11.44
C THR A 659 10.05 -26.33 12.05
N ASP A 660 8.96 -26.69 11.38
CA ASP A 660 7.60 -26.47 11.90
C ASP A 660 7.25 -27.52 12.98
N PRO A 661 7.02 -27.10 14.24
CA PRO A 661 6.59 -28.00 15.31
C PRO A 661 5.21 -28.63 15.07
N ASN A 662 4.44 -28.14 14.08
CA ASN A 662 3.13 -28.67 13.70
C ASN A 662 3.17 -29.53 12.43
N ASN A 663 4.35 -29.96 11.97
CA ASN A 663 4.48 -30.83 10.79
C ASN A 663 3.54 -32.06 10.93
N PRO A 664 2.60 -32.28 9.98
CA PRO A 664 1.63 -33.38 10.07
C PRO A 664 2.27 -34.77 9.94
N ILE A 665 3.53 -34.85 9.53
CA ILE A 665 4.35 -36.05 9.37
C ILE A 665 5.56 -35.95 10.33
N ALA A 666 5.28 -35.85 11.63
CA ALA A 666 6.30 -35.72 12.69
C ALA A 666 7.04 -37.04 13.00
N VAL A 667 7.65 -37.65 11.98
CA VAL A 667 8.39 -38.93 12.08
C VAL A 667 9.83 -38.84 11.56
N TYR A 668 10.28 -37.63 11.17
CA TYR A 668 11.65 -37.32 10.76
C TYR A 668 12.06 -35.92 11.24
N ASN A 669 13.37 -35.65 11.25
CA ASN A 669 13.97 -34.40 11.74
C ASN A 669 15.01 -33.78 10.79
N GLU A 670 15.35 -34.43 9.68
CA GLU A 670 16.38 -33.98 8.74
C GLU A 670 15.83 -33.95 7.30
N HIS A 671 16.28 -32.98 6.51
CA HIS A 671 16.00 -32.93 5.07
C HIS A 671 16.89 -33.94 4.32
N THR A 672 16.31 -34.59 3.31
CA THR A 672 17.06 -35.41 2.34
C THR A 672 17.56 -34.55 1.18
N THR A 673 18.56 -35.02 0.44
CA THR A 673 19.12 -34.31 -0.72
C THR A 673 19.17 -35.23 -1.95
N PHE A 674 19.47 -34.70 -3.14
CA PHE A 674 19.65 -35.57 -4.31
C PHE A 674 20.83 -36.56 -4.16
N GLU A 675 21.86 -36.22 -3.38
CA GLU A 675 22.95 -37.14 -3.06
C GLU A 675 22.51 -38.27 -2.13
N LYS A 676 21.61 -37.98 -1.18
CA LYS A 676 21.03 -38.95 -0.25
C LYS A 676 19.49 -38.79 -0.22
N PRO A 677 18.77 -39.36 -1.19
CA PRO A 677 17.36 -39.02 -1.45
C PRO A 677 16.37 -39.63 -0.46
N THR A 678 16.78 -40.62 0.34
CA THR A 678 15.91 -41.29 1.32
C THR A 678 16.53 -41.31 2.71
N LEU A 679 15.71 -41.08 3.73
CA LEU A 679 16.03 -41.26 5.14
C LEU A 679 15.23 -42.46 5.70
N ARG A 680 15.93 -43.45 6.25
CA ARG A 680 15.32 -44.63 6.88
C ARG A 680 14.78 -44.26 8.26
N VAL A 681 13.48 -44.44 8.49
CA VAL A 681 12.85 -44.27 9.80
C VAL A 681 13.16 -45.49 10.66
N LYS A 682 13.56 -45.25 11.92
CA LYS A 682 13.75 -46.32 12.90
C LYS A 682 12.39 -46.81 13.38
N THR A 683 11.94 -47.94 12.86
CA THR A 683 10.72 -48.65 13.29
C THR A 683 11.04 -50.09 13.65
N ASN A 684 10.38 -50.65 14.66
CA ASN A 684 10.52 -52.08 15.01
C ASN A 684 9.58 -52.99 14.21
N SER A 685 8.65 -52.40 13.44
CA SER A 685 7.73 -53.11 12.55
C SER A 685 8.29 -53.25 11.13
N LEU A 686 7.99 -54.38 10.48
CA LEU A 686 8.20 -54.59 9.04
C LEU A 686 6.96 -54.15 8.25
N PRO A 687 7.12 -53.69 6.99
CA PRO A 687 8.36 -53.52 6.23
C PRO A 687 9.16 -52.26 6.61
N PRO A 688 10.43 -52.09 6.20
CA PRO A 688 11.16 -50.83 6.41
C PRO A 688 10.40 -49.61 5.86
N LEU A 689 10.63 -48.44 6.45
CA LEU A 689 10.01 -47.18 6.04
C LEU A 689 11.08 -46.15 5.65
N ASP A 690 10.99 -45.65 4.42
CA ASP A 690 11.87 -44.60 3.90
C ASP A 690 11.11 -43.28 3.68
N ILE A 691 11.73 -42.16 4.01
CA ILE A 691 11.18 -40.81 3.85
C ILE A 691 11.99 -40.04 2.81
N ILE A 692 11.29 -39.33 1.93
CA ILE A 692 11.85 -38.34 1.00
C ILE A 692 11.33 -36.97 1.45
N ALA A 693 12.24 -36.09 1.84
CA ALA A 693 12.01 -34.73 2.32
C ALA A 693 12.99 -33.74 1.65
N ILE A 694 13.04 -33.77 0.31
CA ILE A 694 13.84 -32.85 -0.52
C ILE A 694 13.02 -31.56 -0.75
N ASP A 695 13.55 -30.41 -0.35
CA ASP A 695 12.89 -29.10 -0.43
C ASP A 695 12.94 -28.46 -1.84
N HIS A 696 13.73 -29.03 -2.76
CA HIS A 696 13.92 -28.55 -4.13
C HIS A 696 13.68 -29.65 -5.18
N LEU A 697 12.62 -30.44 -4.98
CA LEU A 697 12.20 -31.52 -5.90
C LEU A 697 12.10 -31.13 -7.39
N PRO A 698 11.61 -29.93 -7.79
CA PRO A 698 11.55 -29.57 -9.20
C PRO A 698 12.91 -29.54 -9.91
N SER A 699 14.03 -29.43 -9.18
CA SER A 699 15.37 -29.48 -9.77
C SER A 699 15.75 -30.87 -10.30
N LEU A 700 14.93 -31.90 -10.05
CA LEU A 700 15.04 -33.20 -10.70
C LEU A 700 14.66 -33.12 -12.19
N LEU A 701 13.74 -32.22 -12.55
CA LEU A 701 13.31 -31.96 -13.93
C LEU A 701 13.39 -30.45 -14.23
N PRO A 702 14.62 -29.90 -14.30
CA PRO A 702 14.83 -28.46 -14.18
C PRO A 702 14.34 -27.67 -15.40
N ARG A 703 14.41 -28.22 -16.62
CA ARG A 703 14.03 -27.52 -17.85
C ARG A 703 12.52 -27.27 -17.89
N GLU A 704 11.71 -28.31 -17.76
CA GLU A 704 10.24 -28.23 -17.75
C GLU A 704 9.71 -27.46 -16.54
N ALA A 705 10.35 -27.64 -15.37
CA ALA A 705 10.00 -26.85 -14.19
C ALA A 705 10.26 -25.35 -14.39
N SER A 706 11.35 -24.99 -15.07
CA SER A 706 11.67 -23.59 -15.40
C SER A 706 10.71 -23.03 -16.45
N GLU A 707 10.42 -23.78 -17.52
CA GLU A 707 9.48 -23.36 -18.56
C GLU A 707 8.09 -23.09 -17.99
N SER A 708 7.54 -24.04 -17.23
CA SER A 708 6.23 -23.86 -16.60
C SER A 708 6.20 -22.67 -15.65
N CYS A 709 7.18 -22.54 -14.76
CA CYS A 709 7.20 -21.44 -13.79
C CYS A 709 7.39 -20.07 -14.47
N SER A 710 8.29 -19.99 -15.46
CA SER A 710 8.57 -18.74 -16.16
C SER A 710 7.38 -18.32 -17.02
N GLN A 711 6.71 -19.28 -17.67
CA GLN A 711 5.52 -19.02 -18.47
C GLN A 711 4.34 -18.51 -17.63
N ASP A 712 4.11 -19.09 -16.45
CA ASP A 712 3.08 -18.62 -15.51
C ASP A 712 3.39 -17.20 -15.00
N LEU A 713 4.68 -16.88 -14.81
CA LEU A 713 5.14 -15.56 -14.40
C LEU A 713 5.12 -14.52 -15.53
N LEU A 714 5.20 -14.94 -16.80
CA LEU A 714 5.38 -14.05 -17.95
C LEU A 714 4.37 -12.90 -18.01
N PRO A 715 3.04 -13.09 -17.79
CA PRO A 715 2.10 -11.99 -17.76
C PRO A 715 2.46 -10.90 -16.73
N SER A 716 2.97 -11.30 -15.56
CA SER A 716 3.44 -10.34 -14.54
C SER A 716 4.76 -9.69 -14.94
N LEU A 717 5.68 -10.47 -15.52
CA LEU A 717 7.00 -9.97 -15.96
C LEU A 717 6.89 -8.93 -17.08
N LEU A 718 5.89 -9.06 -17.96
CA LEU A 718 5.63 -8.07 -19.02
C LEU A 718 5.27 -6.68 -18.46
N HIS A 719 4.75 -6.62 -17.23
CA HIS A 719 4.44 -5.37 -16.52
C HIS A 719 5.54 -4.92 -15.55
N LEU A 720 6.70 -5.59 -15.53
CA LEU A 720 7.75 -5.32 -14.57
C LEU A 720 8.44 -3.96 -14.79
N ALA A 721 8.44 -3.40 -15.99
CA ALA A 721 8.92 -2.02 -16.24
C ALA A 721 8.11 -0.97 -15.44
N ASP A 722 6.84 -1.27 -15.13
CA ASP A 722 5.94 -0.44 -14.34
C ASP A 722 5.51 -1.12 -13.03
N TRP A 723 6.41 -1.89 -12.43
CA TRP A 723 6.16 -2.67 -11.22
C TRP A 723 5.66 -1.85 -10.02
N ARG A 724 5.85 -0.52 -10.02
CA ARG A 724 5.37 0.36 -8.94
C ARG A 724 3.86 0.61 -9.01
N ASN A 725 3.27 0.49 -10.20
CA ASN A 725 1.86 0.73 -10.45
C ASN A 725 1.08 -0.57 -10.69
N ALA A 726 1.73 -1.59 -11.26
CA ALA A 726 1.14 -2.91 -11.46
C ALA A 726 0.71 -3.54 -10.13
N ILE A 727 -0.56 -3.95 -10.04
CA ILE A 727 -1.16 -4.38 -8.76
C ILE A 727 -0.42 -5.54 -8.12
N SER A 728 -0.06 -6.59 -8.88
CA SER A 728 0.61 -7.77 -8.35
C SER A 728 1.96 -7.42 -7.70
N TRP A 729 2.75 -6.60 -8.37
CA TRP A 729 4.04 -6.11 -7.88
C TRP A 729 3.91 -5.13 -6.71
N LYS A 730 2.85 -4.31 -6.70
CA LYS A 730 2.55 -3.42 -5.57
C LYS A 730 2.17 -4.20 -4.31
N LEU A 731 1.37 -5.25 -4.44
CA LEU A 731 1.05 -6.14 -3.32
C LEU A 731 2.31 -6.82 -2.76
N ALA A 732 3.21 -7.28 -3.64
CA ALA A 732 4.51 -7.82 -3.22
C ALA A 732 5.39 -6.77 -2.50
N LEU A 733 5.42 -5.53 -3.01
CA LEU A 733 6.14 -4.42 -2.38
C LEU A 733 5.57 -4.08 -0.98
N ASP A 734 4.26 -4.04 -0.85
CA ASP A 734 3.61 -3.75 0.43
C ASP A 734 3.86 -4.86 1.45
N LEU A 735 3.88 -6.12 1.02
CA LEU A 735 4.29 -7.25 1.86
C LEU A 735 5.76 -7.17 2.28
N PHE A 736 6.67 -6.84 1.37
CA PHE A 736 8.07 -6.62 1.69
C PHE A 736 8.26 -5.51 2.72
N ARG A 737 7.60 -4.36 2.54
CA ARG A 737 7.67 -3.25 3.50
C ARG A 737 7.14 -3.64 4.89
N LYS A 738 6.06 -4.42 4.93
CA LYS A 738 5.53 -4.96 6.18
C LYS A 738 6.56 -5.86 6.86
N LYS A 739 7.16 -6.79 6.13
CA LYS A 739 8.15 -7.73 6.67
C LYS A 739 9.46 -7.06 7.07
N LEU A 740 9.87 -6.03 6.34
CA LEU A 740 11.00 -5.17 6.69
C LEU A 740 10.75 -4.43 8.02
N ALA A 741 9.51 -3.98 8.27
CA ALA A 741 9.17 -3.39 9.57
C ALA A 741 9.16 -4.43 10.69
N ASP A 742 8.63 -5.64 10.42
CA ASP A 742 8.65 -6.76 11.38
C ASP A 742 10.10 -7.14 11.76
N SER A 743 11.05 -7.14 10.81
CA SER A 743 12.45 -7.49 11.08
C SER A 743 13.16 -6.47 11.97
N VAL A 744 12.89 -5.17 11.78
CA VAL A 744 13.43 -4.11 12.65
C VAL A 744 12.96 -4.27 14.09
N VAL A 745 11.69 -4.64 14.29
CA VAL A 745 11.14 -4.93 15.63
C VAL A 745 11.78 -6.19 16.22
N ALA A 746 11.95 -7.25 15.43
CA ALA A 746 12.60 -8.48 15.86
C ALA A 746 14.07 -8.25 16.28
N ALA A 747 14.83 -7.50 15.48
CA ALA A 747 16.22 -7.12 15.78
C ALA A 747 16.33 -6.33 17.09
N ALA A 748 15.45 -5.33 17.30
CA ALA A 748 15.43 -4.56 18.55
C ALA A 748 15.12 -5.41 19.78
N THR A 749 14.25 -6.42 19.65
CA THR A 749 13.88 -7.34 20.74
C THR A 749 15.03 -8.28 21.09
N SER A 750 15.78 -8.76 20.09
CA SER A 750 16.97 -9.61 20.32
C SER A 750 18.11 -8.88 21.03
N ASN A 751 18.36 -7.60 20.67
CA ASN A 751 19.38 -6.77 21.33
C ASN A 751 19.01 -6.39 22.77
N ALA A 752 17.72 -6.23 23.07
CA ALA A 752 17.27 -6.04 24.45
C ALA A 752 17.55 -7.29 25.32
N SER A 753 17.33 -8.49 24.77
CA SER A 753 17.64 -9.74 25.48
C SER A 753 19.13 -10.01 25.66
N SER A 754 20.00 -9.63 24.71
CA SER A 754 21.45 -9.80 24.85
C SER A 754 22.08 -8.82 25.86
N SER A 755 21.52 -7.60 25.98
CA SER A 755 21.93 -6.60 26.97
C SER A 755 21.63 -6.98 28.43
N LEU A 756 20.60 -7.81 28.66
CA LEU A 756 20.24 -8.35 29.98
C LEU A 756 21.13 -9.52 30.43
N THR A 757 21.84 -10.17 29.50
CA THR A 757 22.78 -11.26 29.80
C THR A 757 24.25 -10.83 29.92
N ALA A 758 24.58 -9.60 29.51
CA ALA A 758 25.98 -9.12 29.42
C ALA A 758 26.48 -8.29 30.63
N THR A 759 25.65 -8.04 31.65
CA THR A 759 26.12 -7.42 32.90
C THR A 759 26.27 -8.47 34.00
N GLY A 760 27.49 -8.98 34.15
CA GLY A 760 27.87 -9.79 35.31
C GLY A 760 27.62 -9.03 36.60
N ALA A 761 26.78 -9.58 37.47
CA ALA A 761 26.52 -9.05 38.80
C ALA A 761 27.74 -9.27 39.72
N PRO A 762 28.28 -8.24 40.39
CA PRO A 762 29.08 -8.44 41.58
C PRO A 762 28.17 -8.54 42.84
N LYS A 763 28.58 -9.42 43.76
CA LYS A 763 27.90 -9.81 45.00
C LYS A 763 27.87 -8.69 46.07
N ALA A 764 26.70 -8.51 46.71
CA ALA A 764 26.38 -8.24 48.14
C ALA A 764 26.98 -6.99 48.85
N PRO A 765 26.45 -6.46 50.00
CA PRO A 765 25.59 -7.11 51.01
C PRO A 765 24.46 -6.29 51.72
N VAL A 766 23.51 -7.06 52.29
CA VAL A 766 22.81 -6.96 53.61
C VAL A 766 22.74 -5.61 54.37
N SER A 767 21.51 -5.13 54.68
CA SER A 767 21.03 -4.73 56.04
C SER A 767 19.54 -4.30 56.02
N ALA A 768 18.68 -4.98 56.80
CA ALA A 768 17.99 -4.52 58.02
C ALA A 768 16.85 -3.49 57.80
N SER A 769 15.58 -3.92 57.81
CA SER A 769 14.62 -3.90 58.94
C SER A 769 13.80 -2.60 59.05
N PHE A 770 12.46 -2.68 58.96
CA PHE A 770 11.54 -2.35 60.06
C PHE A 770 10.07 -2.50 59.64
N SER A 771 9.24 -2.77 60.63
CA SER A 771 7.90 -3.35 60.57
C SER A 771 6.77 -2.36 60.87
N LYS A 772 5.59 -2.66 60.29
CA LYS A 772 4.20 -2.56 60.85
C LYS A 772 3.55 -1.19 61.17
N ARG A 773 2.50 -0.89 60.37
CA ARG A 773 1.09 -0.49 60.70
C ARG A 773 0.82 0.91 61.32
N PRO A 774 -0.46 1.40 61.39
CA PRO A 774 -1.56 1.43 60.40
C PRO A 774 -2.35 2.77 60.33
N VAL A 775 -3.19 2.91 59.29
CA VAL A 775 -4.51 3.60 59.14
C VAL A 775 -4.93 4.74 60.11
N ALA A 776 -5.33 5.90 59.54
CA ALA A 776 -6.53 6.67 59.94
C ALA A 776 -7.00 7.67 58.86
N GLU A 777 -8.32 7.70 58.66
CA GLU A 777 -9.14 8.46 57.71
C GLU A 777 -9.40 9.93 58.09
N ARG A 778 -9.81 10.73 57.10
CA ARG A 778 -10.93 11.72 57.13
C ARG A 778 -11.30 12.03 55.66
N ALA A 779 -12.41 11.54 55.08
CA ALA A 779 -13.82 11.98 55.19
C ALA A 779 -14.04 13.44 54.69
N LEU A 780 -15.05 13.84 53.89
CA LEU A 780 -16.27 13.24 53.33
C LEU A 780 -16.96 14.31 52.43
N SER A 781 -17.58 13.90 51.30
CA SER A 781 -18.91 14.31 50.73
C SER A 781 -18.92 14.00 49.22
N LYS A 782 -19.73 13.11 48.61
CA LYS A 782 -21.20 12.96 48.47
C LYS A 782 -21.87 14.29 48.06
N GLU A 783 -22.58 14.45 46.94
CA GLU A 783 -23.55 13.54 46.31
C GLU A 783 -24.00 14.04 44.90
N SER A 784 -24.86 13.24 44.24
CA SER A 784 -25.48 13.35 42.89
C SER A 784 -24.64 12.75 41.75
N LEU A 785 -24.77 11.48 41.34
CA LEU A 785 -25.96 10.68 40.99
C LEU A 785 -26.83 11.38 39.94
N GLY A 786 -26.45 11.23 38.67
CA GLY A 786 -27.21 11.77 37.55
C GLY A 786 -26.70 11.47 36.14
N PHE A 787 -26.01 10.35 35.85
CA PHE A 787 -25.63 10.03 34.46
C PHE A 787 -25.52 8.52 34.13
N SER A 788 -26.31 7.68 34.81
CA SER A 788 -26.29 6.22 34.61
C SER A 788 -27.51 5.64 33.86
N ARG A 789 -28.28 6.44 33.12
CA ARG A 789 -29.46 5.95 32.39
C ARG A 789 -29.52 6.23 30.89
N VAL A 790 -28.53 6.90 30.28
CA VAL A 790 -28.51 7.13 28.82
C VAL A 790 -27.61 6.12 28.09
N VAL A 791 -26.70 5.43 28.79
CA VAL A 791 -25.73 4.51 28.17
C VAL A 791 -26.27 3.08 27.94
N LYS A 792 -27.47 2.75 28.44
CA LYS A 792 -28.11 1.43 28.19
C LYS A 792 -29.06 1.39 26.98
N GLY A 793 -29.29 2.51 26.30
CA GLY A 793 -30.13 2.57 25.08
C GLY A 793 -29.38 2.32 23.76
N ALA A 794 -28.06 2.47 23.72
CA ALA A 794 -27.28 2.37 22.48
C ALA A 794 -26.82 0.93 22.15
N ALA A 795 -26.99 -0.02 23.08
CA ALA A 795 -26.59 -1.42 22.89
C ALA A 795 -27.66 -2.31 22.22
N GLN A 796 -28.80 -1.75 21.79
CA GLN A 796 -29.90 -2.52 21.18
C GLN A 796 -30.09 -2.31 19.67
N ASN A 797 -29.32 -1.45 19.00
CA ASN A 797 -29.42 -1.24 17.55
C ASN A 797 -28.36 -1.96 16.70
N PHE A 798 -27.55 -2.85 17.28
CA PHE A 798 -26.71 -3.79 16.53
C PHE A 798 -27.44 -5.12 16.27
N ARG A 799 -28.57 -5.05 15.57
CA ARG A 799 -29.18 -6.19 14.87
C ARG A 799 -29.74 -5.67 13.55
N GLY A 800 -29.01 -5.95 12.46
CA GLY A 800 -29.50 -5.70 11.10
C GLY A 800 -28.57 -4.86 10.25
N SER A 801 -27.43 -5.44 9.83
CA SER A 801 -26.93 -5.24 8.47
C SER A 801 -25.88 -6.31 8.15
N ASP A 802 -26.36 -7.54 7.97
CA ASP A 802 -25.71 -8.45 7.04
C ASP A 802 -25.84 -7.84 5.64
N ARG A 803 -24.81 -7.11 5.20
CA ARG A 803 -24.55 -6.87 3.79
C ARG A 803 -23.07 -7.12 3.52
N VAL A 804 -22.84 -8.39 3.16
CA VAL A 804 -21.95 -8.88 2.10
C VAL A 804 -20.76 -7.97 1.78
N ILE A 805 -19.61 -8.49 2.20
CA ILE A 805 -18.22 -8.11 1.87
C ILE A 805 -18.01 -8.13 0.36
#